data_AF-A0A9W6RSP8-F1
#
_entry.id   AF-A0A9W6RSP8-F1
#
_cell.length_a   1.000
_cell.length_b   1.000
_cell.length_c   1.000
_cell.angle_alpha   90.00
_cell.angle_beta   90.00
_cell.angle_gamma   90.00
#
_symmetry.space_group_name_H-M   'P 1'
#
loop_
_entity.id
_entity.type
_entity.pdbx_description
1 polymer ?
#
loop_
_entity_poly.entity_id
_entity_poly.type
_entity_poly.pdbx_seq_one_letter_code
_entity_poly.pdbx_strand_id
1 'polypeptide(L)'
;MAKLLPGVYEHLITTEILRGLDTVSSDLLQQERLEQGDATQVLVRHLTGLARRALEIAAETDKNKDSLAAQVKVANGIAQAIGVLVAESVTEEDHIADGHAVLLAIADGRRPDGTVTFPERPDVPLSTSALLVNGRDQPQVGPEVIKELASADQVDLLCAFIKWHGLRLIEDALRRFTERGGKLRVITTTYIGATERKALDRLIELGADVKISYETRTTRLHAKAWLFHRGSSLDTAYVGSSNLSKTAMTDGKEWNVRIARAEQPHLLETFRATFEEYWADPSFEAYDPERDAERLDLALTKESGGPADLPLQITNIAVNPYPYQREILDELQAARELHKHWRNLVVMATGTGKTVVAALDYKRLVAQGAVNSLLFVAHRKEILEQSLLTFRQTLQDGAFGELLVDGQRPQEWRHVFASIQSLARLPIEPERFDMVIVDEFHHAEAATYARLLGHLQPKALLGLTATPERTDGADIMHWFDGGKPAVELRLWEALERDLLVPFHYFGIHDATDLSTITWRRGTGYDVAELTNLYTGHHARVAMVIQALTDKLASPRAMRAVGFCVSIAHAEFMADQFNRKGIPAVAVTSATDRSDREQALRDLRERKINAVFTVDLFNEGVDVPQIDTVLFLRPTESATVFLQQLGRGLRFAEDKPCLTVLDFVGRQNTNFRFDLRYRALTGDSARQLERDVTDGFPTLPAGCHIDLDREVSKLVLENLKQAIGQNKRAIVAEIRSLAEKRLIEFLDETQIELEDLYRGSRGGWVGLRRDAGVEKRIPSDPVDDKALASSIGRMLHIDDPERITFIQDIFSSEKPPQVNGFDARQRRLLAMLHASIDSSQPLSSLEHNIARFWGNPARREEILEITEVLSARLHRITPALTEAMHIPLHLHATYTKDEILAAYGMEKPRSWMAGVRWMPDEQADLFFVTINKTEQHFSPQTMYRDRAVSPTEFQWDSQHTTAETSATGQRYINHVARQSTVHLFIRENKGDAYTYAGPMHYQDHEGERPLHIHWKLANDLPADVFRYAKVTAG
;
A
#
# COMPACT_ATOMS: atom_id res chain seq x y z
N MET A 1 25.29 -24.52 30.43
CA MET A 1 24.54 -25.73 30.03
C MET A 1 23.10 -25.30 29.92
N ALA A 2 22.45 -25.52 28.78
CA ALA A 2 21.02 -25.25 28.64
C ALA A 2 20.27 -26.16 29.62
N LYS A 3 19.47 -25.57 30.50
CA LYS A 3 18.66 -26.30 31.47
C LYS A 3 17.43 -26.85 30.74
N LEU A 4 17.22 -28.16 30.75
CA LEU A 4 15.98 -28.74 30.23
C LEU A 4 14.81 -28.25 31.10
N LEU A 5 13.85 -27.58 30.48
CA LEU A 5 12.65 -27.06 31.16
C LEU A 5 11.57 -28.17 31.25
N PRO A 6 10.65 -28.15 32.22
CA PRO A 6 9.51 -29.05 32.21
C PRO A 6 8.64 -28.84 30.96
N GLY A 7 8.32 -29.90 30.20
CA GLY A 7 7.54 -29.80 28.96
C GLY A 7 7.45 -31.13 28.20
N VAL A 8 6.73 -31.13 27.08
CA VAL A 8 6.64 -32.27 26.15
C VAL A 8 7.76 -32.14 25.11
N TYR A 9 8.49 -33.23 24.88
CA TYR A 9 9.63 -33.27 23.96
C TYR A 9 9.46 -34.39 22.92
N GLU A 10 9.72 -34.07 21.65
CA GLU A 10 9.77 -35.04 20.54
C GLU A 10 11.14 -35.02 19.85
N HIS A 11 12.23 -35.02 20.62
CA HIS A 11 13.60 -34.97 20.09
C HIS A 11 14.32 -36.29 20.31
N LEU A 12 15.23 -36.63 19.39
CA LEU A 12 16.22 -37.66 19.66
C LEU A 12 17.08 -37.23 20.85
N ILE A 13 17.39 -38.16 21.75
CA ILE A 13 18.33 -37.93 22.85
C ILE A 13 19.74 -37.81 22.26
N THR A 14 20.14 -36.57 21.94
CA THR A 14 21.49 -36.25 21.47
C THR A 14 22.49 -36.28 22.63
N THR A 15 23.79 -36.25 22.35
CA THR A 15 24.83 -36.17 23.40
C THR A 15 24.66 -34.94 24.30
N GLU A 16 24.12 -33.84 23.79
CA GLU A 16 23.85 -32.63 24.58
C GLU A 16 22.64 -32.80 25.49
N ILE A 17 21.53 -33.33 24.94
CA ILE A 17 20.31 -33.63 25.73
C ILE A 17 20.63 -34.66 26.80
N LEU A 18 21.41 -35.70 26.48
CA LEU A 18 21.82 -36.73 27.43
C LEU A 18 22.55 -36.14 28.64
N ARG A 19 23.48 -35.19 28.43
CA ARG A 19 24.14 -34.47 29.53
C ARG A 19 23.20 -33.56 30.32
N GLY A 20 22.16 -33.02 29.67
CA GLY A 20 21.12 -32.23 30.33
C GLY A 20 20.19 -33.09 31.20
N LEU A 21 19.89 -34.32 30.76
CA LEU A 21 19.08 -35.28 31.49
C LEU A 21 19.73 -35.71 32.81
N ASP A 22 21.06 -35.68 32.93
CA ASP A 22 21.79 -35.95 34.19
C ASP A 22 21.38 -35.00 35.34
N THR A 23 20.77 -33.84 35.01
CA THR A 23 20.30 -32.85 35.99
C THR A 23 18.82 -33.03 36.37
N VAL A 24 18.11 -33.96 35.75
CA VAL A 24 16.68 -34.25 35.96
C VAL A 24 16.53 -35.61 36.62
N SER A 25 15.72 -35.70 37.67
CA SER A 25 15.49 -36.97 38.37
C SER A 25 14.76 -37.97 37.47
N SER A 26 15.13 -39.24 37.53
CA SER A 26 14.63 -40.29 36.60
C SER A 26 13.12 -40.54 36.70
N ASP A 27 12.50 -40.26 37.85
CA ASP A 27 11.05 -40.34 38.07
C ASP A 27 10.26 -39.21 37.37
N LEU A 28 10.95 -38.16 36.91
CA LEU A 28 10.36 -37.04 36.17
C LEU A 28 10.53 -37.19 34.65
N LEU A 29 11.12 -38.28 34.18
CA LEU A 29 11.42 -38.53 32.77
C LEU A 29 10.47 -39.57 32.18
N GLN A 30 9.74 -39.18 31.13
CA GLN A 30 9.01 -40.10 30.26
C GLN A 30 9.78 -40.27 28.95
N GLN A 31 10.16 -41.51 28.63
CA GLN A 31 10.94 -41.84 27.43
C GLN A 31 10.33 -43.06 26.74
N GLU A 32 10.27 -43.03 25.41
CA GLU A 32 9.84 -44.17 24.58
C GLU A 32 11.01 -44.68 23.73
N ARG A 33 10.98 -45.97 23.39
CA ARG A 33 11.97 -46.54 22.47
C ARG A 33 11.58 -46.19 21.04
N LEU A 34 12.57 -45.80 20.23
CA LEU A 34 12.36 -45.54 18.81
C LEU A 34 11.99 -46.85 18.09
N GLU A 35 10.73 -46.99 17.68
CA GLU A 35 10.24 -48.17 16.95
C GLU A 35 10.66 -48.14 15.47
N GLN A 36 10.80 -49.31 14.84
CA GLN A 36 11.28 -49.43 13.45
C GLN A 36 10.40 -48.70 12.43
N GLY A 37 9.09 -48.57 12.68
CA GLY A 37 8.16 -47.88 11.78
C GLY A 37 8.41 -46.38 11.67
N ASP A 38 8.71 -45.73 12.79
CA ASP A 38 8.86 -44.26 12.86
C ASP A 38 10.32 -43.80 12.84
N ALA A 39 11.27 -44.71 13.08
CA ALA A 39 12.70 -44.41 13.16
C ALA A 39 13.22 -43.63 11.95
N THR A 40 12.79 -44.00 10.75
CA THR A 40 13.24 -43.38 9.50
C THR A 40 12.91 -41.89 9.45
N GLN A 41 11.65 -41.50 9.72
CA GLN A 41 11.24 -40.09 9.67
C GLN A 41 11.95 -39.24 10.74
N VAL A 42 12.08 -39.78 11.96
CA VAL A 42 12.73 -39.07 13.07
C VAL A 42 14.22 -38.83 12.79
N LEU A 43 14.92 -39.83 12.24
CA LEU A 43 16.33 -39.72 11.86
C LEU A 43 16.53 -38.78 10.66
N VAL A 44 15.66 -38.84 9.65
CA VAL A 44 15.69 -37.91 8.51
C VAL A 44 15.53 -36.47 8.99
N ARG A 45 14.54 -36.17 9.85
CA ARG A 45 14.33 -34.83 10.41
C ARG A 45 15.58 -34.29 11.11
N HIS A 46 16.30 -35.13 11.85
CA HIS A 46 17.55 -34.76 12.50
C HIS A 46 18.67 -34.45 11.49
N LEU A 47 18.84 -35.30 10.47
CA LEU A 47 19.84 -35.13 9.42
C LEU A 47 19.57 -33.90 8.55
N THR A 48 18.30 -33.62 8.19
CA THR A 48 17.92 -32.41 7.45
C THR A 48 18.33 -31.15 8.20
N GLY A 49 18.14 -31.10 9.53
CA GLY A 49 18.58 -29.97 10.35
C GLY A 49 20.10 -29.78 10.36
N LEU A 50 20.87 -30.88 10.32
CA LEU A 50 22.34 -30.83 10.22
C LEU A 50 22.80 -30.37 8.83
N ALA A 51 22.23 -30.93 7.76
CA ALA A 51 22.55 -30.57 6.39
C ALA A 51 22.25 -29.09 6.10
N ARG A 52 21.10 -28.58 6.57
CA ARG A 52 20.73 -27.16 6.45
C ARG A 52 21.78 -26.25 7.11
N ARG A 53 22.15 -26.52 8.37
CA ARG A 53 23.17 -25.74 9.07
C ARG A 53 24.53 -25.79 8.35
N ALA A 54 24.92 -26.95 7.82
CA ALA A 54 26.17 -27.09 7.08
C ALA A 54 26.19 -26.22 5.81
N LEU A 55 25.08 -26.17 5.07
CA LEU A 55 24.93 -25.34 3.87
C LEU A 55 24.84 -23.84 4.18
N GLU A 56 24.17 -23.45 5.27
CA GLU A 56 24.12 -22.07 5.76
C GLU A 56 25.51 -21.56 6.16
N ILE A 57 26.27 -22.36 6.94
CA ILE A 57 27.64 -22.01 7.35
C ILE A 57 28.57 -21.95 6.13
N ALA A 58 28.47 -22.91 5.19
CA ALA A 58 29.26 -22.89 3.96
C ALA A 58 29.02 -21.60 3.17
N ALA A 59 27.78 -21.10 3.16
CA ALA A 59 27.45 -19.85 2.50
C ALA A 59 28.15 -18.63 3.11
N GLU A 60 28.26 -18.60 4.45
CA GLU A 60 28.86 -17.50 5.22
C GLU A 60 30.40 -17.49 5.20
N THR A 61 31.02 -18.65 4.99
CA THR A 61 32.46 -18.82 5.18
C THR A 61 33.27 -18.29 3.99
N ASP A 62 32.73 -18.30 2.77
CA ASP A 62 33.44 -17.90 1.56
C ASP A 62 33.05 -16.49 1.08
N LYS A 63 33.70 -15.46 1.63
CA LYS A 63 33.45 -14.05 1.31
C LYS A 63 34.03 -13.60 -0.05
N ASN A 64 34.76 -14.47 -0.76
CA ASN A 64 35.44 -14.14 -2.02
C ASN A 64 34.83 -14.92 -3.20
N LYS A 65 33.67 -14.43 -3.66
CA LYS A 65 33.08 -14.57 -5.01
C LYS A 65 32.43 -15.89 -5.47
N ASP A 66 32.45 -17.01 -4.74
CA ASP A 66 31.60 -18.16 -5.16
C ASP A 66 31.07 -19.03 -4.02
N SER A 67 30.30 -18.40 -3.11
CA SER A 67 29.56 -19.04 -2.02
C SER A 67 28.70 -20.22 -2.50
N LEU A 68 28.15 -20.14 -3.72
CA LEU A 68 27.31 -21.18 -4.31
C LEU A 68 28.11 -22.44 -4.67
N ALA A 69 29.31 -22.30 -5.24
CA ALA A 69 30.18 -23.43 -5.52
C ALA A 69 30.57 -24.21 -4.23
N ALA A 70 30.77 -23.50 -3.12
CA ALA A 70 31.02 -24.13 -1.83
C ALA A 70 29.80 -24.94 -1.33
N GLN A 71 28.59 -24.41 -1.49
CA GLN A 71 27.35 -25.10 -1.14
C GLN A 71 27.12 -26.35 -2.02
N VAL A 72 27.33 -26.25 -3.34
CA VAL A 72 27.20 -27.38 -4.28
C VAL A 72 28.20 -28.48 -3.94
N LYS A 73 29.43 -28.12 -3.56
CA LYS A 73 30.44 -29.08 -3.12
C LYS A 73 30.01 -29.82 -1.85
N VAL A 74 29.42 -29.11 -0.88
CA VAL A 74 28.87 -29.73 0.34
C VAL A 74 27.71 -30.66 0.00
N ALA A 75 26.77 -30.22 -0.84
CA ALA A 75 25.60 -31.02 -1.25
C ALA A 75 26.02 -32.32 -1.98
N ASN A 76 26.86 -32.21 -3.01
CA ASN A 76 27.38 -33.38 -3.73
C ASN A 76 28.23 -34.28 -2.82
N GLY A 77 28.96 -33.71 -1.85
CA GLY A 77 29.70 -34.48 -0.84
C GLY A 77 28.79 -35.27 0.11
N ILE A 78 27.65 -34.71 0.51
CA ILE A 78 26.63 -35.41 1.30
C ILE A 78 26.03 -36.56 0.46
N ALA A 79 25.65 -36.31 -0.79
CA ALA A 79 25.13 -37.35 -1.69
C ALA A 79 26.14 -38.50 -1.86
N GLN A 80 27.41 -38.18 -2.12
CA GLN A 80 28.46 -39.18 -2.23
C GLN A 80 28.62 -40.01 -0.93
N ALA A 81 28.59 -39.36 0.24
CA ALA A 81 28.68 -40.06 1.51
C ALA A 81 27.50 -41.03 1.73
N ILE A 82 26.29 -40.65 1.31
CA ILE A 82 25.12 -41.53 1.35
C ILE A 82 25.34 -42.75 0.44
N GLY A 83 25.76 -42.55 -0.82
CA GLY A 83 26.02 -43.65 -1.75
C GLY A 83 27.15 -44.61 -1.31
N VAL A 84 28.10 -44.13 -0.51
CA VAL A 84 29.15 -44.98 0.11
C VAL A 84 28.58 -45.82 1.26
N LEU A 85 27.66 -45.26 2.05
CA LEU A 85 27.06 -45.95 3.20
C LEU A 85 25.97 -46.94 2.80
N VAL A 86 25.18 -46.60 1.77
CA VAL A 86 24.08 -47.41 1.25
C VAL A 86 24.24 -47.49 -0.27
N ALA A 87 24.71 -48.64 -0.77
CA ALA A 87 24.87 -48.85 -2.21
C ALA A 87 23.52 -48.74 -2.94
N GLU A 88 23.54 -48.23 -4.18
CA GLU A 88 22.38 -48.05 -5.07
C GLU A 88 21.34 -47.00 -4.61
N SER A 89 21.57 -46.29 -3.50
CA SER A 89 20.64 -45.26 -3.03
C SER A 89 20.83 -43.89 -3.67
N VAL A 90 21.85 -43.72 -4.51
CA VAL A 90 22.20 -42.46 -5.19
C VAL A 90 22.52 -42.76 -6.66
N THR A 91 21.93 -41.99 -7.56
CA THR A 91 22.04 -42.13 -9.02
C THR A 91 22.66 -40.86 -9.65
N GLU A 92 22.85 -40.86 -10.97
CA GLU A 92 23.31 -39.65 -11.68
C GLU A 92 22.31 -38.48 -11.56
N GLU A 93 21.03 -38.75 -11.32
CA GLU A 93 19.99 -37.72 -11.15
C GLU A 93 20.16 -36.90 -9.85
N ASP A 94 20.87 -37.45 -8.86
CA ASP A 94 21.07 -36.83 -7.54
C ASP A 94 22.30 -35.90 -7.49
N HIS A 95 23.12 -35.89 -8.54
CA HIS A 95 24.33 -35.09 -8.62
C HIS A 95 24.09 -33.75 -9.33
N ILE A 96 24.43 -32.64 -8.66
CA ILE A 96 24.30 -31.30 -9.23
C ILE A 96 25.41 -31.10 -10.26
N ALA A 97 25.03 -31.04 -11.55
CA ALA A 97 25.94 -30.85 -12.68
C ALA A 97 26.24 -29.37 -13.00
N ASP A 98 25.23 -28.51 -12.92
CA ASP A 98 25.38 -27.06 -13.02
C ASP A 98 24.84 -26.41 -11.74
N GLY A 99 25.75 -25.86 -10.93
CA GLY A 99 25.41 -25.20 -9.69
C GLY A 99 24.75 -23.83 -9.87
N HIS A 100 24.78 -23.25 -11.07
CA HIS A 100 24.36 -21.87 -11.34
C HIS A 100 23.01 -21.78 -12.08
N ALA A 101 22.43 -22.90 -12.51
CA ALA A 101 21.22 -22.92 -13.31
C ALA A 101 20.10 -23.77 -12.69
N VAL A 102 18.86 -23.34 -12.89
CA VAL A 102 17.65 -24.10 -12.52
C VAL A 102 16.77 -24.19 -13.75
N LEU A 103 16.29 -25.40 -14.09
CA LEU A 103 15.33 -25.58 -15.18
C LEU A 103 13.95 -25.10 -14.74
N LEU A 104 13.45 -24.01 -15.36
CA LEU A 104 12.20 -23.37 -14.93
C LEU A 104 11.00 -23.71 -15.81
N ALA A 105 11.19 -23.89 -17.12
CA ALA A 105 10.11 -24.21 -18.07
C ALA A 105 10.67 -24.77 -19.39
N ILE A 106 9.85 -25.54 -20.08
CA ILE A 106 10.04 -25.97 -21.47
C ILE A 106 8.80 -25.50 -22.26
N ALA A 107 9.00 -24.87 -23.40
CA ALA A 107 7.90 -24.44 -24.26
C ALA A 107 7.40 -25.59 -25.14
N ASP A 108 6.09 -25.62 -25.39
CA ASP A 108 5.41 -26.64 -26.20
C ASP A 108 5.74 -26.55 -27.71
N GLY A 109 6.35 -25.44 -28.13
CA GLY A 109 6.83 -25.26 -29.50
C GLY A 109 7.00 -23.81 -29.89
N ARG A 110 7.22 -23.58 -31.18
CA ARG A 110 7.19 -22.23 -31.78
C ARG A 110 5.82 -22.00 -32.39
N ARG A 111 5.25 -20.81 -32.18
CA ARG A 111 4.05 -20.36 -32.88
C ARG A 111 4.30 -20.26 -34.39
N PRO A 112 3.25 -20.23 -35.24
CA PRO A 112 3.41 -20.10 -36.69
C PRO A 112 4.20 -18.86 -37.13
N ASP A 113 4.25 -17.81 -36.30
CA ASP A 113 5.04 -16.59 -36.50
C ASP A 113 6.51 -16.70 -36.04
N GLY A 114 6.93 -17.88 -35.55
CA GLY A 114 8.28 -18.17 -35.07
C GLY A 114 8.54 -17.81 -33.60
N THR A 115 7.58 -17.19 -32.91
CA THR A 115 7.71 -16.79 -31.50
C THR A 115 7.58 -17.98 -30.55
N VAL A 116 8.24 -17.90 -29.39
CA VAL A 116 8.15 -18.92 -28.32
C VAL A 116 7.45 -18.28 -27.13
N THR A 117 6.45 -18.97 -26.59
CA THR A 117 5.74 -18.53 -25.39
C THR A 117 5.93 -19.57 -24.31
N PHE A 118 6.47 -19.16 -23.17
CA PHE A 118 6.56 -20.00 -21.97
C PHE A 118 5.30 -19.82 -21.13
N PRO A 119 4.86 -20.85 -20.38
CA PRO A 119 3.80 -20.69 -19.41
C PRO A 119 4.24 -19.71 -18.32
N GLU A 120 3.30 -18.86 -17.91
CA GLU A 120 3.49 -17.98 -16.77
C GLU A 120 3.63 -18.81 -15.49
N ARG A 121 4.52 -18.40 -14.58
CA ARG A 121 4.82 -19.13 -13.34
C ARG A 121 4.28 -18.34 -12.14
N PRO A 122 3.76 -19.01 -11.09
CA PRO A 122 3.38 -18.36 -9.84
C PRO A 122 4.57 -17.67 -9.16
N ASP A 123 4.29 -16.65 -8.35
CA ASP A 123 5.30 -15.93 -7.58
C ASP A 123 5.91 -16.84 -6.50
N VAL A 124 5.09 -17.72 -5.90
CA VAL A 124 5.60 -18.79 -5.04
C VAL A 124 6.12 -19.95 -5.91
N PRO A 125 7.41 -20.34 -5.81
CA PRO A 125 7.95 -21.44 -6.59
C PRO A 125 7.11 -22.72 -6.46
N LEU A 126 6.88 -23.43 -7.57
CA LEU A 126 6.09 -24.68 -7.60
C LEU A 126 6.64 -25.77 -6.65
N SER A 127 7.90 -25.66 -6.24
CA SER A 127 8.56 -26.57 -5.32
C SER A 127 8.40 -26.21 -3.83
N THR A 128 7.76 -25.11 -3.48
CA THR A 128 7.79 -24.55 -2.12
C THR A 128 6.40 -24.32 -1.55
N SER A 129 6.14 -24.79 -0.33
CA SER A 129 4.91 -24.53 0.39
C SER A 129 4.94 -23.12 0.99
N ALA A 130 3.79 -22.46 1.07
CA ALA A 130 3.69 -21.10 1.58
C ALA A 130 2.37 -20.89 2.32
N LEU A 131 2.38 -20.03 3.33
CA LEU A 131 1.16 -19.49 3.91
C LEU A 131 0.83 -18.18 3.21
N LEU A 132 -0.34 -18.10 2.60
CA LEU A 132 -0.85 -16.91 1.91
C LEU A 132 -1.94 -16.28 2.78
N VAL A 133 -1.70 -15.03 3.19
CA VAL A 133 -2.60 -14.26 4.08
C VAL A 133 -3.18 -13.00 3.44
N ASN A 134 -3.07 -12.85 2.11
CA ASN A 134 -3.52 -11.67 1.36
C ASN A 134 -2.99 -10.33 1.94
N GLY A 135 -1.73 -10.30 2.39
CA GLY A 135 -1.08 -9.09 2.94
C GLY A 135 -0.48 -8.18 1.86
N ARG A 136 -0.18 -6.92 2.21
CA ARG A 136 0.57 -5.98 1.35
C ARG A 136 1.92 -6.61 0.96
N ASP A 137 2.25 -6.56 -0.33
CA ASP A 137 3.45 -7.14 -0.95
C ASP A 137 3.60 -8.68 -0.84
N GLN A 138 2.54 -9.39 -0.46
CA GLN A 138 2.50 -10.85 -0.47
C GLN A 138 1.66 -11.36 -1.64
N PRO A 139 1.98 -12.55 -2.20
CA PRO A 139 1.16 -13.15 -3.24
C PRO A 139 -0.27 -13.36 -2.74
N GLN A 140 -1.24 -12.76 -3.45
CA GLN A 140 -2.65 -12.95 -3.16
C GLN A 140 -3.14 -14.26 -3.80
N VAL A 141 -4.12 -14.91 -3.18
CA VAL A 141 -4.64 -16.20 -3.67
C VAL A 141 -5.19 -16.06 -5.09
N GLY A 142 -5.93 -14.99 -5.41
CA GLY A 142 -6.50 -14.80 -6.74
C GLY A 142 -5.46 -14.75 -7.87
N PRO A 143 -4.51 -13.79 -7.87
CA PRO A 143 -3.40 -13.74 -8.81
C PRO A 143 -2.57 -15.02 -8.87
N GLU A 144 -2.28 -15.65 -7.73
CA GLU A 144 -1.55 -16.92 -7.72
C GLU A 144 -2.34 -18.04 -8.41
N VAL A 145 -3.65 -18.16 -8.14
CA VAL A 145 -4.52 -19.12 -8.84
C VAL A 145 -4.53 -18.87 -10.36
N ILE A 146 -4.54 -17.61 -10.81
CA ILE A 146 -4.44 -17.25 -12.23
C ILE A 146 -3.12 -17.76 -12.85
N LYS A 147 -2.00 -17.60 -12.14
CA LYS A 147 -0.67 -18.08 -12.58
C LYS A 147 -0.57 -19.61 -12.51
N GLU A 148 -1.17 -20.25 -11.51
CA GLU A 148 -1.24 -21.70 -11.39
C GLU A 148 -2.03 -22.31 -12.57
N LEU A 149 -3.16 -21.69 -12.95
CA LEU A 149 -3.98 -22.05 -14.14
C LEU A 149 -3.22 -21.91 -15.47
N ALA A 150 -2.17 -21.09 -15.53
CA ALA A 150 -1.38 -20.92 -16.74
C ALA A 150 -0.53 -22.15 -17.10
N SER A 151 -0.24 -23.00 -16.12
CA SER A 151 0.66 -24.16 -16.23
C SER A 151 0.04 -25.50 -15.81
N ALA A 152 -1.18 -25.50 -15.26
CA ALA A 152 -1.87 -26.72 -14.86
C ALA A 152 -2.45 -27.47 -16.07
N ASP A 153 -2.48 -28.80 -15.98
CA ASP A 153 -3.10 -29.70 -16.95
C ASP A 153 -4.54 -30.09 -16.52
N GLN A 154 -4.75 -30.22 -15.21
CA GLN A 154 -6.05 -30.48 -14.59
C GLN A 154 -6.17 -29.67 -13.30
N VAL A 155 -7.38 -29.19 -13.03
CA VAL A 155 -7.72 -28.46 -11.80
C VAL A 155 -8.94 -29.05 -11.14
N ASP A 156 -8.80 -29.34 -9.85
CA ASP A 156 -9.84 -29.83 -8.98
C ASP A 156 -10.17 -28.75 -7.94
N LEU A 157 -11.40 -28.24 -7.97
CA LEU A 157 -11.91 -27.20 -7.08
C LEU A 157 -12.93 -27.80 -6.11
N LEU A 158 -12.63 -27.75 -4.82
CA LEU A 158 -13.56 -28.08 -3.75
C LEU A 158 -13.93 -26.78 -3.04
N CYS A 159 -15.15 -26.27 -3.21
CA CYS A 159 -15.52 -24.96 -2.70
C CYS A 159 -16.92 -24.92 -2.10
N ALA A 160 -17.00 -24.54 -0.83
CA ALA A 160 -18.26 -24.47 -0.08
C ALA A 160 -19.23 -23.44 -0.67
N PHE A 161 -18.74 -22.30 -1.14
CA PHE A 161 -19.58 -21.33 -1.87
C PHE A 161 -18.88 -20.69 -3.06
N ILE A 162 -19.62 -20.53 -4.16
CA ILE A 162 -19.13 -19.92 -5.39
C ILE A 162 -19.98 -18.69 -5.71
N LYS A 163 -19.33 -17.52 -5.77
CA LYS A 163 -19.96 -16.22 -5.97
C LYS A 163 -19.60 -15.64 -7.33
N TRP A 164 -20.54 -14.95 -7.97
CA TRP A 164 -20.34 -14.31 -9.28
C TRP A 164 -19.14 -13.35 -9.28
N HIS A 165 -19.04 -12.51 -8.25
CA HIS A 165 -17.96 -11.54 -8.11
C HIS A 165 -16.58 -12.18 -7.92
N GLY A 166 -16.50 -13.40 -7.36
CA GLY A 166 -15.25 -14.14 -7.25
C GLY A 166 -14.85 -14.80 -8.57
N LEU A 167 -15.82 -15.43 -9.25
CA LEU A 167 -15.59 -16.09 -10.54
C LEU A 167 -15.09 -15.10 -11.61
N ARG A 168 -15.68 -13.90 -11.66
CA ARG A 168 -15.30 -12.85 -12.63
C ARG A 168 -13.82 -12.46 -12.58
N LEU A 169 -13.16 -12.60 -11.44
CA LEU A 169 -11.75 -12.26 -11.28
C LEU A 169 -10.83 -13.24 -12.02
N ILE A 170 -11.26 -14.49 -12.20
CA ILE A 170 -10.44 -15.56 -12.80
C ILE A 170 -11.02 -16.10 -14.11
N GLU A 171 -12.12 -15.52 -14.59
CA GLU A 171 -12.88 -16.01 -15.75
C GLU A 171 -12.02 -16.16 -17.01
N ASP A 172 -11.21 -15.15 -17.33
CA ASP A 172 -10.35 -15.17 -18.51
C ASP A 172 -9.16 -16.13 -18.38
N ALA A 173 -8.72 -16.42 -17.15
CA ALA A 173 -7.72 -17.45 -16.90
C ALA A 173 -8.33 -18.85 -17.10
N LEU A 174 -9.54 -19.07 -16.58
CA LEU A 174 -10.29 -20.32 -16.77
C LEU A 174 -10.59 -20.58 -18.25
N ARG A 175 -11.01 -19.56 -19.00
CA ARG A 175 -11.26 -19.67 -20.46
C ARG A 175 -9.99 -20.11 -21.20
N ARG A 176 -8.85 -19.46 -20.94
CA ARG A 176 -7.56 -19.83 -21.54
C ARG A 176 -7.12 -21.24 -21.13
N PHE A 177 -7.41 -21.64 -19.89
CA PHE A 177 -7.11 -22.98 -19.37
C PHE A 177 -7.93 -24.07 -20.07
N THR A 178 -9.21 -23.86 -20.34
CA THR A 178 -10.02 -24.85 -21.07
C THR A 178 -9.75 -24.84 -22.57
N GLU A 179 -9.44 -23.68 -23.16
CA GLU A 179 -9.01 -23.57 -24.57
C GLU A 179 -7.71 -24.33 -24.89
N ARG A 180 -6.78 -24.45 -23.92
CA ARG A 180 -5.56 -25.29 -24.07
C ARG A 180 -5.81 -26.79 -23.87
N GLY A 181 -7.05 -27.20 -23.59
CA GLY A 181 -7.43 -28.59 -23.31
C GLY A 181 -7.37 -29.01 -21.84
N GLY A 182 -7.23 -28.06 -20.91
CA GLY A 182 -7.24 -28.33 -19.48
C GLY A 182 -8.61 -28.79 -18.98
N LYS A 183 -8.62 -29.64 -17.94
CA LYS A 183 -9.86 -30.18 -17.34
C LYS A 183 -10.15 -29.55 -15.97
N LEU A 184 -11.35 -29.01 -15.80
CA LEU A 184 -11.81 -28.40 -14.54
C LEU A 184 -12.93 -29.24 -13.91
N ARG A 185 -12.69 -29.75 -12.71
CA ARG A 185 -13.69 -30.46 -11.89
C ARG A 185 -14.05 -29.63 -10.66
N VAL A 186 -15.34 -29.39 -10.43
CA VAL A 186 -15.83 -28.55 -9.33
C VAL A 186 -16.81 -29.31 -8.46
N ILE A 187 -16.53 -29.36 -7.15
CA ILE A 187 -17.46 -29.85 -6.13
C ILE A 187 -17.92 -28.67 -5.28
N THR A 188 -19.24 -28.53 -5.11
CA THR A 188 -19.85 -27.50 -4.26
C THR A 188 -21.10 -28.00 -3.54
N THR A 189 -21.74 -27.14 -2.74
CA THR A 189 -22.93 -27.46 -1.96
C THR A 189 -23.92 -26.30 -1.92
N THR A 190 -25.20 -26.59 -1.66
CA THR A 190 -26.24 -25.59 -1.37
C THR A 190 -26.33 -25.21 0.11
N TYR A 191 -25.48 -25.80 0.95
CA TYR A 191 -25.36 -25.45 2.37
C TYR A 191 -25.21 -23.92 2.53
N ILE A 192 -25.95 -23.31 3.48
CA ILE A 192 -26.08 -21.85 3.76
C ILE A 192 -26.65 -20.97 2.64
N GLY A 193 -27.02 -21.50 1.47
CA GLY A 193 -27.62 -20.73 0.39
C GLY A 193 -26.70 -19.64 -0.20
N ALA A 194 -25.38 -19.74 0.03
CA ALA A 194 -24.43 -18.70 -0.37
C ALA A 194 -23.98 -18.83 -1.83
N THR A 195 -24.01 -20.01 -2.44
CA THR A 195 -23.63 -20.18 -3.85
C THR A 195 -24.62 -19.47 -4.79
N GLU A 196 -24.11 -18.81 -5.83
CA GLU A 196 -24.94 -18.11 -6.82
C GLU A 196 -25.05 -18.95 -8.09
N ARG A 197 -26.28 -19.28 -8.52
CA ARG A 197 -26.54 -20.09 -9.73
C ARG A 197 -25.82 -19.54 -10.97
N LYS A 198 -25.88 -18.22 -11.19
CA LYS A 198 -25.20 -17.53 -12.31
C LYS A 198 -23.71 -17.89 -12.40
N ALA A 199 -23.04 -18.10 -11.27
CA ALA A 199 -21.64 -18.48 -11.26
C ALA A 199 -21.42 -19.95 -11.63
N LEU A 200 -22.30 -20.86 -11.23
CA LEU A 200 -22.23 -22.27 -11.62
C LEU A 200 -22.53 -22.47 -13.11
N ASP A 201 -23.58 -21.82 -13.61
CA ASP A 201 -23.95 -21.85 -15.03
C ASP A 201 -22.76 -21.41 -15.89
N ARG A 202 -22.10 -20.32 -15.48
CA ARG A 202 -20.93 -19.80 -16.19
C ARG A 202 -19.71 -20.72 -16.13
N LEU A 203 -19.49 -21.45 -15.03
CA LEU A 203 -18.42 -22.44 -14.96
C LEU A 203 -18.64 -23.58 -15.97
N ILE A 204 -19.87 -24.04 -16.12
CA ILE A 204 -20.22 -25.08 -17.11
C ILE A 204 -20.04 -24.57 -18.54
N GLU A 205 -20.47 -23.32 -18.82
CA GLU A 205 -20.23 -22.68 -20.11
C GLU A 205 -18.74 -22.58 -20.48
N LEU A 206 -17.86 -22.45 -19.48
CA LEU A 206 -16.41 -22.43 -19.67
C LEU A 206 -15.81 -23.83 -19.85
N GLY A 207 -16.58 -24.91 -19.69
CA GLY A 207 -16.16 -26.30 -19.85
C GLY A 207 -15.86 -27.04 -18.55
N ALA A 208 -16.38 -26.59 -17.40
CA ALA A 208 -16.22 -27.27 -16.12
C ALA A 208 -17.22 -28.42 -15.92
N ASP A 209 -16.76 -29.53 -15.33
CA ASP A 209 -17.63 -30.55 -14.76
C ASP A 209 -18.01 -30.15 -13.33
N VAL A 210 -19.30 -29.93 -13.05
CA VAL A 210 -19.78 -29.47 -11.73
C VAL A 210 -20.62 -30.54 -11.05
N LYS A 211 -20.30 -30.83 -9.79
CA LYS A 211 -21.13 -31.65 -8.89
C LYS A 211 -21.57 -30.86 -7.65
N ILE A 212 -22.83 -31.01 -7.28
CA ILE A 212 -23.48 -30.29 -6.17
C ILE A 212 -24.04 -31.29 -5.16
N SER A 213 -23.74 -31.07 -3.88
CA SER A 213 -24.49 -31.70 -2.79
C SER A 213 -25.65 -30.81 -2.34
N TYR A 214 -26.87 -31.34 -2.47
CA TYR A 214 -28.11 -30.71 -2.02
C TYR A 214 -28.50 -31.09 -0.57
N GLU A 215 -27.74 -31.98 0.07
CA GLU A 215 -28.11 -32.54 1.38
C GLU A 215 -27.50 -31.71 2.52
N THR A 216 -28.36 -31.02 3.29
CA THR A 216 -27.91 -30.01 4.28
C THR A 216 -27.77 -30.53 5.71
N ARG A 217 -28.12 -31.81 5.96
CA ARG A 217 -28.33 -32.36 7.32
C ARG A 217 -27.29 -33.39 7.78
N THR A 218 -26.62 -34.11 6.89
CA THR A 218 -25.79 -35.28 7.20
C THR A 218 -24.30 -35.06 6.97
N THR A 219 -23.92 -34.30 5.94
CA THR A 219 -22.52 -33.97 5.59
C THR A 219 -22.36 -32.47 5.33
N ARG A 220 -21.69 -31.75 6.23
CA ARG A 220 -21.44 -30.31 6.09
C ARG A 220 -20.12 -30.09 5.35
N LEU A 221 -20.16 -30.07 4.01
CA LEU A 221 -18.98 -29.73 3.22
C LEU A 221 -18.65 -28.23 3.39
N HIS A 222 -17.62 -27.94 4.19
CA HIS A 222 -17.03 -26.59 4.36
C HIS A 222 -15.59 -26.51 3.86
N ALA A 223 -15.14 -27.52 3.13
CA ALA A 223 -13.79 -27.53 2.58
C ALA A 223 -13.65 -26.50 1.46
N LYS A 224 -12.46 -25.91 1.39
CA LYS A 224 -12.11 -24.88 0.42
C LYS A 224 -10.69 -25.15 -0.01
N ALA A 225 -10.58 -25.65 -1.22
CA ALA A 225 -9.30 -26.05 -1.72
C ALA A 225 -9.25 -26.11 -3.24
N TRP A 226 -8.05 -25.83 -3.74
CA TRP A 226 -7.67 -25.98 -5.13
C TRP A 226 -6.58 -27.03 -5.21
N LEU A 227 -6.64 -27.89 -6.22
CA LEU A 227 -5.58 -28.84 -6.53
C LEU A 227 -5.24 -28.73 -8.01
N PHE A 228 -3.98 -28.41 -8.29
CA PHE A 228 -3.42 -28.20 -9.62
C PHE A 228 -2.49 -29.36 -9.95
N HIS A 229 -2.85 -30.12 -10.98
CA HIS A 229 -2.08 -31.27 -11.46
C HIS A 229 -1.22 -30.87 -12.65
N ARG A 230 0.01 -31.40 -12.69
CA ARG A 230 0.99 -31.14 -13.75
C ARG A 230 1.74 -32.41 -14.13
N GLY A 231 1.93 -32.64 -15.43
CA GLY A 231 2.77 -33.72 -15.96
C GLY A 231 4.24 -33.64 -15.51
N SER A 232 4.70 -32.46 -15.08
CA SER A 232 6.04 -32.26 -14.52
C SER A 232 6.21 -32.79 -13.08
N SER A 233 5.18 -33.36 -12.47
CA SER A 233 5.16 -33.80 -11.06
C SER A 233 5.37 -32.67 -10.04
N LEU A 234 5.13 -31.42 -10.45
CA LEU A 234 5.15 -30.23 -9.60
C LEU A 234 3.73 -29.80 -9.23
N ASP A 235 2.96 -30.77 -8.74
CA ASP A 235 1.58 -30.56 -8.31
C ASP A 235 1.53 -29.67 -7.07
N THR A 236 0.51 -28.83 -7.00
CA THR A 236 0.31 -27.86 -5.92
C THR A 236 -1.13 -27.90 -5.45
N ALA A 237 -1.36 -27.68 -4.16
CA ALA A 237 -2.68 -27.54 -3.60
C ALA A 237 -2.76 -26.29 -2.73
N TYR A 238 -3.93 -25.66 -2.67
CA TYR A 238 -4.23 -24.58 -1.75
C TYR A 238 -5.35 -25.09 -0.84
N VAL A 239 -5.16 -25.03 0.47
CA VAL A 239 -6.16 -25.42 1.46
C VAL A 239 -6.29 -24.31 2.47
N GLY A 240 -7.51 -23.84 2.72
CA GLY A 240 -7.68 -22.71 3.61
C GLY A 240 -9.11 -22.26 3.84
N SER A 241 -9.24 -20.97 4.12
CA SER A 241 -10.52 -20.32 4.35
C SER A 241 -11.07 -19.58 3.12
N SER A 242 -10.29 -19.51 2.01
CA SER A 242 -10.71 -18.83 0.79
C SER A 242 -11.66 -19.63 -0.08
N ASN A 243 -12.89 -19.14 -0.22
CA ASN A 243 -13.84 -19.59 -1.24
C ASN A 243 -13.62 -18.86 -2.58
N LEU A 244 -14.34 -19.26 -3.62
CA LEU A 244 -14.44 -18.51 -4.86
C LEU A 244 -15.40 -17.31 -4.70
N SER A 245 -15.00 -16.36 -3.86
CA SER A 245 -15.66 -15.08 -3.63
C SER A 245 -14.64 -13.95 -3.66
N LYS A 246 -15.11 -12.71 -3.87
CA LYS A 246 -14.22 -11.55 -3.91
C LYS A 246 -13.40 -11.42 -2.61
N THR A 247 -14.09 -11.36 -1.47
CA THR A 247 -13.44 -11.23 -0.16
C THR A 247 -12.41 -12.33 0.03
N ALA A 248 -12.73 -13.58 -0.29
CA ALA A 248 -11.79 -14.67 -0.09
C ALA A 248 -10.56 -14.64 -1.03
N MET A 249 -10.72 -14.13 -2.25
CA MET A 249 -9.67 -14.16 -3.28
C MET A 249 -8.73 -12.95 -3.21
N THR A 250 -9.20 -11.81 -2.65
CA THR A 250 -8.46 -10.53 -2.67
C THR A 250 -8.44 -9.75 -1.34
N ASP A 251 -9.51 -9.73 -0.53
CA ASP A 251 -9.71 -8.68 0.53
C ASP A 251 -9.74 -9.23 1.96
N GLY A 252 -9.99 -10.52 2.10
CA GLY A 252 -10.25 -11.18 3.37
C GLY A 252 -8.95 -11.52 4.06
N LYS A 253 -8.96 -11.43 5.39
CA LYS A 253 -7.96 -12.05 6.26
C LYS A 253 -8.14 -13.57 6.22
N GLU A 254 -7.76 -14.14 5.09
CA GLU A 254 -7.87 -15.56 4.81
C GLU A 254 -6.53 -16.22 5.06
N TRP A 255 -6.54 -17.44 5.58
CA TRP A 255 -5.32 -18.22 5.71
C TRP A 255 -5.40 -19.36 4.72
N ASN A 256 -4.49 -19.35 3.75
CA ASN A 256 -4.38 -20.42 2.76
C ASN A 256 -3.00 -21.00 2.81
N VAL A 257 -2.93 -22.28 3.10
CA VAL A 257 -1.69 -23.04 3.01
C VAL A 257 -1.60 -23.56 1.60
N ARG A 258 -0.62 -23.07 0.85
CA ARG A 258 -0.16 -23.71 -0.36
C ARG A 258 0.77 -24.84 -0.01
N ILE A 259 0.48 -26.02 -0.53
CA ILE A 259 1.21 -27.26 -0.34
C ILE A 259 1.87 -27.59 -1.68
N ALA A 260 3.19 -27.72 -1.70
CA ALA A 260 3.94 -28.18 -2.86
C ALA A 260 4.29 -29.67 -2.72
N ARG A 261 4.09 -30.44 -3.79
CA ARG A 261 4.44 -31.87 -3.81
C ARG A 261 5.89 -32.14 -3.46
N ALA A 262 6.79 -31.25 -3.87
CA ALA A 262 8.24 -31.38 -3.65
C ALA A 262 8.63 -31.36 -2.16
N GLU A 263 7.85 -30.68 -1.30
CA GLU A 263 8.12 -30.62 0.14
C GLU A 263 7.26 -31.60 0.95
N GLN A 264 5.99 -31.76 0.57
CA GLN A 264 4.99 -32.49 1.35
C GLN A 264 4.20 -33.49 0.49
N PRO A 265 4.86 -34.50 -0.11
CA PRO A 265 4.21 -35.41 -1.07
C PRO A 265 3.06 -36.21 -0.44
N HIS A 266 3.19 -36.61 0.82
CA HIS A 266 2.17 -37.40 1.53
C HIS A 266 0.87 -36.62 1.78
N LEU A 267 0.95 -35.30 2.05
CA LEU A 267 -0.24 -34.46 2.23
C LEU A 267 -1.00 -34.30 0.92
N LEU A 268 -0.28 -34.14 -0.19
CA LEU A 268 -0.91 -33.96 -1.50
C LEU A 268 -1.61 -35.23 -1.99
N GLU A 269 -1.00 -36.40 -1.78
CA GLU A 269 -1.65 -37.69 -2.11
C GLU A 269 -2.89 -37.94 -1.23
N THR A 270 -2.84 -37.58 0.05
CA THR A 270 -4.01 -37.64 0.93
C THR A 270 -5.12 -36.71 0.42
N PHE A 271 -4.76 -35.48 0.05
CA PHE A 271 -5.71 -34.50 -0.49
C PHE A 271 -6.36 -35.02 -1.78
N ARG A 272 -5.56 -35.55 -2.71
CA ARG A 272 -6.02 -36.12 -3.97
C ARG A 272 -6.96 -37.31 -3.73
N ALA A 273 -6.60 -38.23 -2.85
CA ALA A 273 -7.44 -39.38 -2.51
C ALA A 273 -8.80 -38.94 -1.94
N THR A 274 -8.81 -37.95 -1.04
CA THR A 274 -10.04 -37.38 -0.48
C THR A 274 -10.90 -36.69 -1.54
N PHE A 275 -10.29 -35.95 -2.48
CA PHE A 275 -11.05 -35.34 -3.58
C PHE A 275 -11.70 -36.40 -4.48
N GLU A 276 -10.98 -37.46 -4.83
CA GLU A 276 -11.56 -38.56 -5.63
C GLU A 276 -12.68 -39.29 -4.89
N GLU A 277 -12.56 -39.46 -3.57
CA GLU A 277 -13.63 -40.02 -2.74
C GLU A 277 -14.91 -39.16 -2.83
N TYR A 278 -14.80 -37.83 -2.64
CA TYR A 278 -15.95 -36.92 -2.80
C TYR A 278 -16.46 -36.87 -4.24
N TRP A 279 -15.57 -36.92 -5.23
CA TRP A 279 -15.96 -36.93 -6.62
C TRP A 279 -16.72 -38.21 -6.99
N ALA A 280 -16.41 -39.35 -6.38
CA ALA A 280 -17.09 -40.62 -6.58
C ALA A 280 -18.34 -40.81 -5.70
N ASP A 281 -18.49 -40.01 -4.65
CA ASP A 281 -19.60 -40.10 -3.70
C ASP A 281 -20.95 -39.76 -4.37
N PRO A 282 -21.95 -40.67 -4.30
CA PRO A 282 -23.27 -40.45 -4.89
C PRO A 282 -24.06 -39.25 -4.33
N SER A 283 -23.69 -38.72 -3.16
CA SER A 283 -24.31 -37.53 -2.56
C SER A 283 -23.96 -36.23 -3.29
N PHE A 284 -22.93 -36.25 -4.15
CA PHE A 284 -22.59 -35.16 -5.06
C PHE A 284 -23.11 -35.47 -6.47
N GLU A 285 -24.22 -34.83 -6.82
CA GLU A 285 -24.92 -35.05 -8.09
C GLU A 285 -24.35 -34.14 -9.18
N ALA A 286 -24.22 -34.65 -10.41
CA ALA A 286 -23.82 -33.83 -11.56
C ALA A 286 -24.89 -32.77 -11.86
N TYR A 287 -24.45 -31.51 -12.01
CA TYR A 287 -25.32 -30.37 -12.27
C TYR A 287 -25.36 -30.04 -13.76
N ASP A 288 -26.56 -29.90 -14.30
CA ASP A 288 -26.82 -29.42 -15.66
C ASP A 288 -27.78 -28.22 -15.60
N PRO A 289 -27.38 -27.02 -16.07
CA PRO A 289 -28.24 -25.83 -16.03
C PRO A 289 -29.57 -26.00 -16.77
N GLU A 290 -29.61 -26.80 -17.85
CA GLU A 290 -30.85 -27.01 -18.62
C GLU A 290 -31.85 -27.90 -17.87
N ARG A 291 -31.36 -28.77 -16.98
CA ARG A 291 -32.18 -29.75 -16.24
C ARG A 291 -32.46 -29.35 -14.80
N ASP A 292 -31.47 -28.80 -14.10
CA ASP A 292 -31.43 -28.73 -12.63
C ASP A 292 -31.55 -27.31 -12.07
N ALA A 293 -31.63 -26.27 -12.91
CA ALA A 293 -31.66 -24.87 -12.48
C ALA A 293 -32.78 -24.54 -11.47
N GLU A 294 -34.02 -24.96 -11.73
CA GLU A 294 -35.14 -24.72 -10.81
C GLU A 294 -34.96 -25.42 -9.46
N ARG A 295 -34.40 -26.65 -9.47
CA ARG A 295 -34.09 -27.42 -8.26
C ARG A 295 -33.04 -26.71 -7.42
N LEU A 296 -32.01 -26.15 -8.06
CA LEU A 296 -30.95 -25.39 -7.40
C LEU A 296 -31.48 -24.10 -6.78
N ASP A 297 -32.27 -23.31 -7.50
CA ASP A 297 -32.84 -22.07 -7.01
C ASP A 297 -33.75 -22.31 -5.78
N LEU A 298 -34.54 -23.39 -5.80
CA LEU A 298 -35.37 -23.79 -4.66
C LEU A 298 -34.52 -24.20 -3.44
N ALA A 299 -33.44 -24.96 -3.66
CA ALA A 299 -32.55 -25.41 -2.59
C ALA A 299 -31.80 -24.25 -1.93
N LEU A 300 -31.29 -23.30 -2.71
CA LEU A 300 -30.57 -22.12 -2.20
C LEU A 300 -31.49 -21.18 -1.41
N THR A 301 -32.70 -20.93 -1.92
CA THR A 301 -33.68 -20.03 -1.27
C THR A 301 -34.15 -20.59 0.07
N LYS A 302 -34.26 -21.91 0.19
CA LYS A 302 -34.68 -22.58 1.42
C LYS A 302 -33.66 -22.43 2.55
N GLU A 303 -32.37 -22.38 2.22
CA GLU A 303 -31.27 -22.31 3.18
C GLU A 303 -30.85 -20.85 3.49
N SER A 304 -31.23 -19.87 2.67
CA SER A 304 -30.78 -18.49 2.80
C SER A 304 -31.52 -17.62 3.83
N GLY A 305 -32.64 -18.08 4.42
CA GLY A 305 -33.38 -17.46 5.56
C GLY A 305 -33.71 -15.96 5.44
N GLY A 306 -35.00 -15.59 5.45
CA GLY A 306 -35.49 -14.20 5.22
C GLY A 306 -34.92 -13.06 6.09
N PRO A 307 -35.12 -11.79 5.70
CA PRO A 307 -34.39 -10.62 6.20
C PRO A 307 -34.71 -10.32 7.67
N ALA A 308 -33.71 -10.40 8.53
CA ALA A 308 -33.76 -9.89 9.89
C ALA A 308 -33.14 -8.48 9.93
N ASP A 309 -34.01 -7.48 9.78
CA ASP A 309 -33.77 -6.10 10.21
C ASP A 309 -33.45 -6.08 11.71
N LEU A 310 -32.38 -5.38 12.11
CA LEU A 310 -32.27 -4.57 13.33
C LEU A 310 -30.85 -3.99 13.47
N PRO A 311 -30.61 -2.71 13.13
CA PRO A 311 -29.42 -1.99 13.60
C PRO A 311 -29.68 -1.44 15.00
N LEU A 312 -28.99 -1.98 16.00
CA LEU A 312 -28.83 -1.37 17.32
C LEU A 312 -28.02 -0.08 17.18
N GLN A 313 -28.67 1.06 17.44
CA GLN A 313 -27.97 2.33 17.68
C GLN A 313 -27.20 2.22 19.00
N ILE A 314 -25.86 2.13 18.91
CA ILE A 314 -24.96 2.28 20.06
C ILE A 314 -24.45 3.71 20.08
N THR A 315 -24.91 4.50 21.04
CA THR A 315 -24.32 5.79 21.43
C THR A 315 -23.29 5.58 22.55
N ASN A 316 -22.28 6.46 22.59
CA ASN A 316 -21.15 6.53 23.54
C ASN A 316 -19.98 5.54 23.37
N ILE A 317 -19.40 5.47 22.17
CA ILE A 317 -18.02 5.00 22.00
C ILE A 317 -17.12 6.23 21.87
N ALA A 318 -16.05 6.30 22.68
CA ALA A 318 -15.03 7.33 22.52
C ALA A 318 -14.41 7.23 21.12
N VAL A 319 -14.46 8.32 20.35
CA VAL A 319 -13.83 8.38 19.02
C VAL A 319 -12.32 8.39 19.21
N ASN A 320 -11.68 7.24 19.01
CA ASN A 320 -10.24 7.14 18.93
C ASN A 320 -9.79 7.37 17.48
N PRO A 321 -8.76 8.20 17.23
CA PRO A 321 -8.23 8.36 15.89
C PRO A 321 -7.75 7.03 15.33
N TYR A 322 -8.10 6.74 14.09
CA TYR A 322 -7.43 5.69 13.32
C TYR A 322 -5.94 6.04 13.13
N PRO A 323 -5.06 5.05 12.86
CA PRO A 323 -3.63 5.30 12.65
C PRO A 323 -3.32 6.41 11.63
N TYR A 324 -4.01 6.41 10.48
CA TYR A 324 -3.85 7.46 9.46
C TYR A 324 -4.28 8.85 9.93
N GLN A 325 -5.33 8.93 10.77
CA GLN A 325 -5.77 10.20 11.32
C GLN A 325 -4.74 10.72 12.33
N ARG A 326 -4.06 9.82 13.04
CA ARG A 326 -2.94 10.19 13.92
C ARG A 326 -1.77 10.73 13.12
N GLU A 327 -1.38 10.09 12.02
CA GLU A 327 -0.34 10.60 11.09
C GLU A 327 -0.66 12.04 10.63
N ILE A 328 -1.89 12.27 10.13
CA ILE A 328 -2.33 13.61 9.68
C ILE A 328 -2.24 14.64 10.81
N LEU A 329 -2.66 14.27 12.03
CA LEU A 329 -2.61 15.18 13.17
C LEU A 329 -1.17 15.46 13.63
N ASP A 330 -0.26 14.51 13.48
CA ASP A 330 1.15 14.64 13.84
C ASP A 330 1.89 15.52 12.80
N GLU A 331 1.56 15.40 11.51
CA GLU A 331 2.06 16.31 10.46
C GLU A 331 1.54 17.74 10.63
N LEU A 332 0.25 17.92 10.97
CA LEU A 332 -0.31 19.23 11.30
C LEU A 332 0.37 19.86 12.53
N GLN A 333 0.76 19.04 13.50
CA GLN A 333 1.53 19.50 14.65
C GLN A 333 2.95 19.91 14.23
N ALA A 334 3.62 19.11 13.40
CA ALA A 334 4.94 19.43 12.86
C ALA A 334 4.91 20.75 12.05
N ALA A 335 3.88 20.98 11.23
CA ALA A 335 3.71 22.24 10.50
C ALA A 335 3.67 23.46 11.43
N ARG A 336 2.97 23.37 12.56
CA ARG A 336 2.86 24.46 13.55
C ARG A 336 4.12 24.63 14.39
N GLU A 337 4.73 23.53 14.82
CA GLU A 337 5.87 23.57 15.75
C GLU A 337 7.19 23.88 15.04
N LEU A 338 7.44 23.23 13.90
CA LEU A 338 8.68 23.36 13.14
C LEU A 338 8.65 24.58 12.22
N HIS A 339 7.56 24.76 11.46
CA HIS A 339 7.49 25.81 10.42
C HIS A 339 6.72 27.05 10.83
N LYS A 340 6.07 27.03 12.00
CA LYS A 340 5.15 28.10 12.44
C LYS A 340 4.00 28.34 11.46
N HIS A 341 3.63 27.32 10.70
CA HIS A 341 2.50 27.35 9.78
C HIS A 341 1.20 27.10 10.55
N TRP A 342 0.39 28.15 10.69
CA TRP A 342 -0.91 28.10 11.39
C TRP A 342 -2.10 28.13 10.43
N ARG A 343 -1.85 28.44 9.16
CA ARG A 343 -2.81 28.34 8.06
C ARG A 343 -2.46 27.10 7.22
N ASN A 344 -3.16 26.01 7.43
CA ASN A 344 -2.83 24.71 6.84
C ASN A 344 -3.98 24.18 5.96
N LEU A 345 -3.63 23.56 4.84
CA LEU A 345 -4.57 22.83 3.96
C LEU A 345 -4.37 21.33 4.16
N VAL A 346 -5.46 20.62 4.43
CA VAL A 346 -5.50 19.16 4.48
C VAL A 346 -6.27 18.65 3.28
N VAL A 347 -5.57 17.87 2.44
CA VAL A 347 -6.14 17.16 1.31
C VAL A 347 -6.43 15.73 1.73
N MET A 348 -7.68 15.29 1.62
CA MET A 348 -8.10 13.96 2.04
C MET A 348 -9.16 13.42 1.10
N ALA A 349 -8.98 12.18 0.66
CA ALA A 349 -9.94 11.48 -0.19
C ALA A 349 -11.36 11.52 0.39
N THR A 350 -12.37 11.64 -0.46
CA THR A 350 -13.75 11.72 0.03
C THR A 350 -14.13 10.44 0.76
N GLY A 351 -14.71 10.55 1.96
CA GLY A 351 -15.15 9.40 2.75
C GLY A 351 -14.16 8.97 3.84
N THR A 352 -12.95 9.55 3.91
CA THR A 352 -11.93 9.22 4.94
C THR A 352 -12.03 10.05 6.22
N GLY A 353 -13.19 10.65 6.50
CA GLY A 353 -13.42 11.35 7.78
C GLY A 353 -12.70 12.69 7.94
N LYS A 354 -12.62 13.53 6.89
CA LYS A 354 -12.08 14.91 6.94
C LYS A 354 -12.54 15.69 8.17
N THR A 355 -13.85 15.61 8.46
CA THR A 355 -14.47 16.31 9.59
C THR A 355 -14.06 15.75 10.95
N VAL A 356 -13.75 14.44 11.03
CA VAL A 356 -13.24 13.81 12.26
C VAL A 356 -11.83 14.31 12.56
N VAL A 357 -10.96 14.38 11.55
CA VAL A 357 -9.60 14.96 11.70
C VAL A 357 -9.69 16.41 12.17
N ALA A 358 -10.55 17.22 11.55
CA ALA A 358 -10.76 18.61 11.94
C ALA A 358 -11.23 18.77 13.41
N ALA A 359 -12.12 17.87 13.88
CA ALA A 359 -12.60 17.87 15.25
C ALA A 359 -11.51 17.43 16.26
N LEU A 360 -10.70 16.42 15.91
CA LEU A 360 -9.59 15.95 16.72
C LEU A 360 -8.45 16.98 16.80
N ASP A 361 -8.17 17.68 15.70
CA ASP A 361 -7.20 18.76 15.65
C ASP A 361 -7.62 19.93 16.56
N TYR A 362 -8.88 20.36 16.44
CA TYR A 362 -9.46 21.34 17.37
C TYR A 362 -9.35 20.88 18.84
N LYS A 363 -9.67 19.61 19.13
CA LYS A 363 -9.53 19.02 20.48
C LYS A 363 -8.08 19.11 21.01
N ARG A 364 -7.07 18.80 20.18
CA ARG A 364 -5.64 18.92 20.54
C ARG A 364 -5.28 20.37 20.85
N LEU A 365 -5.67 21.31 19.99
CA LEU A 365 -5.36 22.74 20.17
C LEU A 365 -6.04 23.35 21.40
N VAL A 366 -7.27 22.94 21.72
CA VAL A 366 -7.95 23.36 22.96
C VAL A 366 -7.20 22.82 24.18
N ALA A 367 -6.78 21.55 24.17
CA ALA A 367 -6.01 20.96 25.26
C ALA A 367 -4.64 21.64 25.48
N GLN A 368 -4.04 22.16 24.42
CA GLN A 368 -2.81 22.97 24.46
C GLN A 368 -3.06 24.44 24.87
N GLY A 369 -4.32 24.86 24.97
CA GLY A 369 -4.69 26.26 25.25
C GLY A 369 -4.49 27.23 24.08
N ALA A 370 -4.31 26.72 22.86
CA ALA A 370 -4.06 27.54 21.67
C ALA A 370 -5.33 28.22 21.12
N VAL A 371 -6.48 27.54 21.21
CA VAL A 371 -7.77 28.01 20.65
C VAL A 371 -8.93 27.74 21.62
N ASN A 372 -9.96 28.61 21.61
CA ASN A 372 -11.14 28.50 22.49
C ASN A 372 -12.49 28.81 21.79
N SER A 373 -12.46 29.20 20.51
CA SER A 373 -13.63 29.49 19.68
C SER A 373 -13.43 28.96 18.26
N LEU A 374 -14.53 28.60 17.58
CA LEU A 374 -14.51 27.89 16.29
C LEU A 374 -15.53 28.50 15.32
N LEU A 375 -15.12 28.73 14.07
CA LEU A 375 -16.02 28.95 12.94
C LEU A 375 -15.81 27.84 11.90
N PHE A 376 -16.82 27.02 11.66
CA PHE A 376 -16.83 26.03 10.59
C PHE A 376 -17.68 26.55 9.42
N VAL A 377 -17.07 26.64 8.24
CA VAL A 377 -17.70 27.19 7.03
C VAL A 377 -17.87 26.09 5.98
N ALA A 378 -19.09 25.99 5.44
CA ALA A 378 -19.39 25.14 4.28
C ALA A 378 -20.44 25.81 3.37
N HIS A 379 -20.61 25.30 2.15
CA HIS A 379 -21.53 25.88 1.18
C HIS A 379 -22.97 25.33 1.27
N ARG A 380 -23.19 24.21 1.99
CA ARG A 380 -24.49 23.52 2.12
C ARG A 380 -24.88 23.29 3.58
N LYS A 381 -26.19 23.36 3.84
CA LYS A 381 -26.79 23.14 5.18
C LYS A 381 -26.53 21.73 5.69
N GLU A 382 -26.68 20.74 4.82
CA GLU A 382 -26.55 19.32 5.15
C GLU A 382 -25.14 18.99 5.65
N ILE A 383 -24.11 19.58 5.02
CA ILE A 383 -22.71 19.42 5.42
C ILE A 383 -22.48 20.03 6.82
N LEU A 384 -23.08 21.19 7.10
CA LEU A 384 -22.98 21.85 8.41
C LEU A 384 -23.61 21.02 9.52
N GLU A 385 -24.81 20.47 9.28
CA GLU A 385 -25.51 19.62 10.25
C GLU A 385 -24.73 18.33 10.54
N GLN A 386 -24.21 17.67 9.50
CA GLN A 386 -23.37 16.47 9.66
C GLN A 386 -22.06 16.79 10.40
N SER A 387 -21.45 17.93 10.10
CA SER A 387 -20.20 18.34 10.73
C SER A 387 -20.40 18.68 12.21
N LEU A 388 -21.48 19.37 12.54
CA LEU A 388 -21.86 19.66 13.92
C LEU A 388 -22.03 18.38 14.74
N LEU A 389 -22.74 17.38 14.20
CA LEU A 389 -22.90 16.07 14.85
C LEU A 389 -21.56 15.37 15.09
N THR A 390 -20.66 15.41 14.11
CA THR A 390 -19.32 14.80 14.20
C THR A 390 -18.48 15.46 15.31
N PHE A 391 -18.52 16.80 15.41
CA PHE A 391 -17.83 17.53 16.48
C PHE A 391 -18.39 17.18 17.87
N ARG A 392 -19.72 17.13 18.02
CA ARG A 392 -20.37 16.73 19.28
C ARG A 392 -19.94 15.34 19.75
N GLN A 393 -19.86 14.38 18.82
CA GLN A 393 -19.42 13.02 19.12
C GLN A 393 -17.93 12.95 19.50
N THR A 394 -17.07 13.63 18.75
CA THR A 394 -15.60 13.59 18.96
C THR A 394 -15.17 14.30 20.24
N LEU A 395 -15.82 15.42 20.56
CA LEU A 395 -15.59 16.19 21.77
C LEU A 395 -16.35 15.64 22.99
N GLN A 396 -17.28 14.70 22.78
CA GLN A 396 -18.17 14.16 23.81
C GLN A 396 -19.01 15.26 24.50
N ASP A 397 -19.43 16.25 23.72
CA ASP A 397 -20.23 17.38 24.18
C ASP A 397 -21.46 17.55 23.27
N GLY A 398 -22.63 17.14 23.76
CA GLY A 398 -23.89 17.21 23.02
C GLY A 398 -24.43 18.64 22.81
N ALA A 399 -23.93 19.62 23.58
CA ALA A 399 -24.32 21.02 23.47
C ALA A 399 -23.38 21.84 22.58
N PHE A 400 -22.29 21.23 22.10
CA PHE A 400 -21.28 21.93 21.31
C PHE A 400 -21.86 22.48 20.00
N GLY A 401 -21.59 23.76 19.70
CA GLY A 401 -21.81 24.37 18.41
C GLY A 401 -23.25 24.82 18.10
N GLU A 402 -23.36 25.91 17.34
CA GLU A 402 -24.61 26.54 16.91
C GLU A 402 -24.63 26.73 15.38
N LEU A 403 -25.81 26.65 14.76
CA LEU A 403 -25.98 26.80 13.31
C LEU A 403 -26.30 28.24 12.89
N LEU A 404 -25.72 28.66 11.76
CA LEU A 404 -26.04 29.91 11.07
C LEU A 404 -26.32 29.61 9.59
N VAL A 405 -27.53 29.11 9.32
CA VAL A 405 -28.02 28.76 7.99
C VAL A 405 -29.55 28.72 8.00
N ASP A 406 -30.18 29.05 6.88
CA ASP A 406 -31.63 28.85 6.68
C ASP A 406 -32.52 29.49 7.78
N GLY A 407 -32.20 30.72 8.16
CA GLY A 407 -32.93 31.48 9.19
C GLY A 407 -32.51 31.22 10.63
N GLN A 408 -31.74 30.16 10.91
CA GLN A 408 -31.17 29.91 12.24
C GLN A 408 -30.05 30.92 12.56
N ARG A 409 -29.96 31.35 13.82
CA ARG A 409 -28.94 32.29 14.31
C ARG A 409 -28.33 31.82 15.64
N PRO A 410 -27.00 31.88 15.80
CA PRO A 410 -26.33 31.62 17.07
C PRO A 410 -26.71 32.65 18.15
N GLN A 411 -26.72 32.22 19.40
CA GLN A 411 -26.91 33.03 20.60
C GLN A 411 -25.57 33.36 21.26
N GLU A 412 -24.71 32.37 21.45
CA GLU A 412 -23.44 32.53 22.17
C GLU A 412 -22.30 32.96 21.24
N TRP A 413 -22.37 32.59 19.96
CA TRP A 413 -21.37 32.97 18.95
C TRP A 413 -19.94 32.57 19.34
N ARG A 414 -19.79 31.41 20.00
CA ARG A 414 -18.49 30.85 20.41
C ARG A 414 -18.02 29.73 19.48
N HIS A 415 -18.91 28.80 19.15
CA HIS A 415 -18.65 27.71 18.21
C HIS A 415 -19.77 27.72 17.16
N VAL A 416 -19.48 28.16 15.95
CA VAL A 416 -20.50 28.45 14.93
C VAL A 416 -20.24 27.64 13.67
N PHE A 417 -21.29 26.99 13.16
CA PHE A 417 -21.32 26.26 11.90
C PHE A 417 -22.20 27.04 10.92
N ALA A 418 -21.57 27.66 9.92
CA ALA A 418 -22.23 28.69 9.12
C ALA A 418 -22.08 28.47 7.61
N SER A 419 -23.13 28.83 6.88
CA SER A 419 -23.05 28.86 5.42
C SER A 419 -22.36 30.14 4.94
N ILE A 420 -21.56 30.05 3.87
CA ILE A 420 -20.92 31.24 3.28
C ILE A 420 -21.93 32.33 2.88
N GLN A 421 -23.13 31.92 2.44
CA GLN A 421 -24.21 32.83 2.04
C GLN A 421 -24.79 33.60 3.23
N SER A 422 -24.92 32.94 4.39
CA SER A 422 -25.37 33.57 5.63
C SER A 422 -24.31 34.50 6.21
N LEU A 423 -23.04 34.09 6.17
CA LEU A 423 -21.90 34.90 6.65
C LEU A 423 -21.71 36.17 5.82
N ALA A 424 -21.85 36.09 4.48
CA ALA A 424 -21.63 37.22 3.58
C ALA A 424 -22.59 38.42 3.81
N ARG A 425 -23.66 38.24 4.60
CA ARG A 425 -24.66 39.26 4.92
C ARG A 425 -24.50 39.86 6.32
N LEU A 426 -23.53 39.41 7.09
CA LEU A 426 -23.35 39.79 8.49
C LEU A 426 -21.94 40.38 8.72
N PRO A 427 -21.83 41.46 9.52
CA PRO A 427 -20.53 41.92 9.99
C PRO A 427 -20.05 40.97 11.10
N ILE A 428 -18.86 40.40 10.93
CA ILE A 428 -18.21 39.53 11.92
C ILE A 428 -16.92 40.21 12.33
N GLU A 429 -16.61 40.29 13.62
CA GLU A 429 -15.32 40.82 14.08
C GLU A 429 -14.17 39.95 13.56
N PRO A 430 -13.07 40.52 13.02
CA PRO A 430 -11.97 39.76 12.41
C PRO A 430 -11.39 38.67 13.31
N GLU A 431 -11.18 38.97 14.60
CA GLU A 431 -10.58 38.08 15.60
C GLU A 431 -11.62 37.29 16.43
N ARG A 432 -12.89 37.26 15.99
CA ARG A 432 -13.98 36.61 16.76
C ARG A 432 -13.71 35.14 17.05
N PHE A 433 -13.07 34.44 16.11
CA PHE A 433 -12.86 33.00 16.14
C PHE A 433 -11.37 32.67 16.13
N ASP A 434 -10.91 31.94 17.14
CA ASP A 434 -9.52 31.50 17.25
C ASP A 434 -9.17 30.49 16.15
N MET A 435 -10.09 29.58 15.82
CA MET A 435 -9.94 28.62 14.73
C MET A 435 -11.04 28.82 13.67
N VAL A 436 -10.63 28.90 12.41
CA VAL A 436 -11.55 28.89 11.26
C VAL A 436 -11.27 27.62 10.46
N ILE A 437 -12.32 26.85 10.20
CA ILE A 437 -12.28 25.63 9.40
C ILE A 437 -13.18 25.85 8.19
N VAL A 438 -12.67 25.58 7.00
CA VAL A 438 -13.41 25.74 5.76
C VAL A 438 -13.39 24.44 4.98
N ASP A 439 -14.56 23.82 4.84
CA ASP A 439 -14.73 22.59 4.06
C ASP A 439 -14.95 22.91 2.57
N GLU A 440 -14.52 21.98 1.72
CA GLU A 440 -14.42 22.14 0.27
C GLU A 440 -13.69 23.44 -0.13
N PHE A 441 -12.48 23.60 0.41
CA PHE A 441 -11.65 24.81 0.25
C PHE A 441 -11.33 25.16 -1.20
N HIS A 442 -11.49 24.23 -2.15
CA HIS A 442 -11.33 24.51 -3.58
C HIS A 442 -12.27 25.62 -4.11
N HIS A 443 -13.29 26.02 -3.34
CA HIS A 443 -14.16 27.18 -3.61
C HIS A 443 -13.61 28.54 -3.11
N ALA A 444 -12.42 28.59 -2.48
CA ALA A 444 -11.90 29.77 -1.79
C ALA A 444 -11.77 31.04 -2.67
N GLU A 445 -11.52 30.89 -3.96
CA GLU A 445 -11.39 32.01 -4.92
C GLU A 445 -12.72 32.64 -5.32
N ALA A 446 -13.86 32.03 -4.98
CA ALA A 446 -15.13 32.67 -5.20
C ALA A 446 -15.18 33.99 -4.41
N ALA A 447 -15.66 35.08 -5.04
CA ALA A 447 -15.62 36.42 -4.46
C ALA A 447 -16.22 36.54 -3.04
N THR A 448 -17.17 35.66 -2.68
CA THR A 448 -17.72 35.58 -1.32
C THR A 448 -16.78 34.94 -0.32
N TYR A 449 -16.08 33.86 -0.71
CA TYR A 449 -15.07 33.20 0.13
C TYR A 449 -13.84 34.09 0.31
N ALA A 450 -13.28 34.61 -0.79
CA ALA A 450 -12.10 35.49 -0.74
C ALA A 450 -12.33 36.73 0.14
N ARG A 451 -13.54 37.30 0.10
CA ARG A 451 -13.91 38.43 0.99
C ARG A 451 -13.95 38.03 2.46
N LEU A 452 -14.50 36.86 2.78
CA LEU A 452 -14.55 36.37 4.16
C LEU A 452 -13.15 36.05 4.68
N LEU A 453 -12.37 35.28 3.91
CA LEU A 453 -11.02 34.87 4.26
C LEU A 453 -10.06 36.06 4.39
N GLY A 454 -10.20 37.07 3.51
CA GLY A 454 -9.43 38.31 3.60
C GLY A 454 -9.81 39.22 4.77
N HIS A 455 -10.98 39.02 5.37
CA HIS A 455 -11.47 39.80 6.52
C HIS A 455 -11.13 39.16 7.87
N LEU A 456 -11.19 37.82 7.97
CA LEU A 456 -10.95 37.10 9.23
C LEU A 456 -9.46 37.02 9.60
N GLN A 457 -9.16 37.08 10.90
CA GLN A 457 -7.81 36.95 11.47
C GLN A 457 -7.77 35.87 12.57
N PRO A 458 -7.99 34.58 12.23
CA PRO A 458 -7.91 33.51 13.21
C PRO A 458 -6.47 33.20 13.61
N LYS A 459 -6.29 32.64 14.81
CA LYS A 459 -5.01 32.06 15.25
C LYS A 459 -4.65 30.81 14.45
N ALA A 460 -5.65 30.04 14.01
CA ALA A 460 -5.48 28.86 13.17
C ALA A 460 -6.52 28.84 12.04
N LEU A 461 -6.07 28.62 10.80
CA LEU A 461 -6.93 28.39 9.64
C LEU A 461 -6.69 26.97 9.13
N LEU A 462 -7.77 26.20 8.98
CA LEU A 462 -7.72 24.85 8.44
C LEU A 462 -8.63 24.75 7.21
N GLY A 463 -8.03 24.56 6.04
CA GLY A 463 -8.75 24.20 4.83
C GLY A 463 -8.88 22.69 4.71
N LEU A 464 -10.07 22.21 4.34
CA LEU A 464 -10.30 20.80 4.03
C LEU A 464 -10.73 20.68 2.57
N THR A 465 -10.09 19.82 1.80
CA THR A 465 -10.52 19.52 0.42
C THR A 465 -10.18 18.08 0.06
N ALA A 466 -10.87 17.51 -0.92
CA ALA A 466 -10.43 16.25 -1.53
C ALA A 466 -9.55 16.47 -2.75
N THR A 467 -9.57 17.68 -3.31
CA THR A 467 -9.00 18.01 -4.61
C THR A 467 -8.52 19.45 -4.56
N PRO A 468 -7.22 19.71 -4.31
CA PRO A 468 -6.67 21.05 -4.34
C PRO A 468 -6.60 21.61 -5.77
N GLU A 469 -6.50 20.75 -6.77
CA GLU A 469 -6.34 21.14 -8.16
C GLU A 469 -7.67 21.65 -8.75
N ARG A 470 -7.67 22.91 -9.22
CA ARG A 470 -8.84 23.54 -9.85
C ARG A 470 -8.83 23.39 -11.36
N THR A 471 -10.02 23.26 -11.94
CA THR A 471 -10.22 23.17 -13.41
C THR A 471 -9.85 24.44 -14.17
N ASP A 472 -9.91 25.60 -13.52
CA ASP A 472 -9.52 26.89 -14.10
C ASP A 472 -8.04 27.25 -13.88
N GLY A 473 -7.29 26.38 -13.19
CA GLY A 473 -5.86 26.55 -12.93
C GLY A 473 -5.52 27.65 -11.91
N ALA A 474 -6.52 28.18 -11.19
CA ALA A 474 -6.29 29.19 -10.16
C ALA A 474 -5.77 28.54 -8.87
N ASP A 475 -4.76 29.19 -8.28
CA ASP A 475 -4.00 28.67 -7.15
C ASP A 475 -4.64 29.08 -5.80
N ILE A 476 -5.12 28.08 -5.05
CA ILE A 476 -5.66 28.25 -3.69
C ILE A 476 -4.57 28.23 -2.61
N MET A 477 -3.33 27.88 -2.95
CA MET A 477 -2.24 27.69 -1.99
C MET A 477 -1.80 29.00 -1.34
N HIS A 478 -2.05 30.15 -1.99
CA HIS A 478 -1.72 31.46 -1.44
C HIS A 478 -2.46 31.82 -0.14
N TRP A 479 -3.52 31.09 0.20
CA TRP A 479 -4.23 31.25 1.48
C TRP A 479 -3.53 30.56 2.67
N PHE A 480 -2.58 29.67 2.39
CA PHE A 480 -1.93 28.81 3.37
C PHE A 480 -0.45 29.12 3.52
N ASP A 481 0.06 28.84 4.71
CA ASP A 481 1.46 29.03 5.01
C ASP A 481 2.27 27.92 4.31
N GLY A 482 3.35 28.29 3.63
CA GLY A 482 4.24 27.35 2.94
C GLY A 482 3.89 27.01 1.48
N GLY A 483 2.79 27.53 0.93
CA GLY A 483 2.47 27.41 -0.50
C GLY A 483 2.16 25.99 -1.01
N LYS A 484 1.91 25.04 -0.10
CA LYS A 484 1.59 23.63 -0.40
C LYS A 484 0.64 23.06 0.65
N PRO A 485 -0.09 21.95 0.36
CA PRO A 485 -0.84 21.23 1.38
C PRO A 485 0.06 20.81 2.54
N ALA A 486 -0.43 20.96 3.78
CA ALA A 486 0.28 20.49 4.96
C ALA A 486 0.25 18.96 5.03
N VAL A 487 -0.85 18.35 4.59
CA VAL A 487 -1.03 16.89 4.55
C VAL A 487 -1.85 16.52 3.32
N GLU A 488 -1.53 15.39 2.70
CA GLU A 488 -2.25 14.87 1.54
C GLU A 488 -2.46 13.35 1.61
N LEU A 489 -3.70 12.93 1.85
CA LEU A 489 -4.17 11.55 1.79
C LEU A 489 -5.01 11.34 0.52
N ARG A 490 -4.38 10.91 -0.57
CA ARG A 490 -5.05 10.70 -1.86
C ARG A 490 -5.89 9.41 -1.88
N LEU A 491 -6.70 9.24 -2.93
CA LEU A 491 -7.64 8.12 -3.04
C LEU A 491 -6.98 6.74 -2.90
N TRP A 492 -5.86 6.53 -3.59
CA TRP A 492 -5.15 5.26 -3.59
C TRP A 492 -4.75 4.84 -2.17
N GLU A 493 -4.12 5.76 -1.45
CA GLU A 493 -3.67 5.52 -0.10
C GLU A 493 -4.85 5.29 0.86
N ALA A 494 -6.01 5.90 0.62
CA ALA A 494 -7.22 5.61 1.36
C ALA A 494 -7.78 4.20 1.11
N LEU A 495 -7.63 3.66 -0.11
CA LEU A 495 -8.03 2.30 -0.46
C LEU A 495 -7.07 1.26 0.11
N GLU A 496 -5.75 1.50 0.03
CA GLU A 496 -4.75 0.63 0.67
C GLU A 496 -4.94 0.50 2.18
N ARG A 497 -5.49 1.54 2.81
CA ARG A 497 -5.74 1.60 4.25
C ARG A 497 -7.13 1.08 4.64
N ASP A 498 -7.87 0.43 3.73
CA ASP A 498 -9.25 -0.06 3.92
C ASP A 498 -10.22 1.02 4.47
N LEU A 499 -9.98 2.29 4.13
CA LEU A 499 -10.84 3.40 4.58
C LEU A 499 -12.04 3.61 3.66
N LEU A 500 -12.03 2.93 2.52
CA LEU A 500 -13.01 3.01 1.46
C LEU A 500 -13.32 1.60 0.97
N VAL A 501 -14.52 1.42 0.42
CA VAL A 501 -14.89 0.19 -0.25
C VAL A 501 -14.05 0.08 -1.54
N PRO A 502 -13.38 -1.05 -1.78
CA PRO A 502 -12.64 -1.31 -3.02
C PRO A 502 -13.52 -1.19 -4.27
N PHE A 503 -12.92 -0.91 -5.43
CA PHE A 503 -13.64 -0.72 -6.68
C PHE A 503 -13.20 -1.68 -7.78
N HIS A 504 -14.13 -2.06 -8.66
CA HIS A 504 -13.85 -2.73 -9.92
C HIS A 504 -14.12 -1.76 -11.07
N TYR A 505 -13.06 -1.32 -11.72
CA TYR A 505 -13.09 -0.37 -12.82
C TYR A 505 -13.02 -1.08 -14.16
N PHE A 506 -14.01 -0.87 -15.01
CA PHE A 506 -14.07 -1.39 -16.36
C PHE A 506 -14.01 -0.24 -17.36
N GLY A 507 -12.87 -0.09 -18.04
CA GLY A 507 -12.70 0.82 -19.17
C GLY A 507 -13.15 0.15 -20.46
N ILE A 508 -14.33 0.55 -20.95
CA ILE A 508 -15.02 -0.10 -22.08
C ILE A 508 -14.93 0.81 -23.29
N HIS A 509 -14.41 0.30 -24.40
CA HIS A 509 -14.38 1.06 -25.65
C HIS A 509 -15.80 1.18 -26.23
N ASP A 510 -16.32 2.40 -26.37
CA ASP A 510 -17.70 2.64 -26.83
C ASP A 510 -17.82 2.96 -28.33
N ALA A 511 -16.70 2.89 -29.06
CA ALA A 511 -16.57 3.20 -30.50
C ALA A 511 -17.03 4.61 -30.92
N THR A 512 -17.25 5.52 -29.97
CA THR A 512 -17.60 6.90 -30.27
C THR A 512 -16.34 7.67 -30.67
N ASP A 513 -16.39 8.38 -31.80
CA ASP A 513 -15.31 9.27 -32.20
C ASP A 513 -15.57 10.69 -31.65
N LEU A 514 -14.76 11.09 -30.68
CA LEU A 514 -14.81 12.43 -30.07
C LEU A 514 -13.70 13.33 -30.62
N SER A 515 -12.80 12.81 -31.46
CA SER A 515 -11.66 13.57 -31.99
C SER A 515 -12.09 14.74 -32.90
N THR A 516 -13.29 14.65 -33.48
CA THR A 516 -13.88 15.66 -34.38
C THR A 516 -14.73 16.71 -33.66
N ILE A 517 -15.01 16.54 -32.36
CA ILE A 517 -15.82 17.48 -31.58
C ILE A 517 -14.99 18.72 -31.25
N THR A 518 -15.62 19.89 -31.32
CA THR A 518 -14.96 21.16 -31.02
C THR A 518 -14.39 21.17 -29.61
N TRP A 519 -13.08 21.40 -29.49
CA TRP A 519 -12.37 21.52 -28.23
C TRP A 519 -12.02 22.99 -27.95
N ARG A 520 -12.43 23.52 -26.79
CA ARG A 520 -12.12 24.89 -26.37
C ARG A 520 -11.20 24.87 -25.15
N ARG A 521 -10.08 25.58 -25.27
CA ARG A 521 -9.06 25.66 -24.21
C ARG A 521 -9.68 26.22 -22.91
N GLY A 522 -9.54 25.49 -21.81
CA GLY A 522 -10.07 25.85 -20.48
C GLY A 522 -11.54 25.48 -20.22
N THR A 523 -12.30 25.06 -21.24
CA THR A 523 -13.71 24.63 -21.09
C THR A 523 -13.97 23.20 -21.56
N GLY A 524 -13.03 22.62 -22.32
CA GLY A 524 -13.12 21.24 -22.80
C GLY A 524 -13.94 21.12 -24.08
N TYR A 525 -14.60 19.97 -24.25
CA TYR A 525 -15.52 19.72 -25.36
C TYR A 525 -16.76 20.63 -25.36
N ASP A 526 -17.26 20.94 -26.55
CA ASP A 526 -18.56 21.62 -26.71
C ASP A 526 -19.73 20.71 -26.26
N VAL A 527 -20.43 21.14 -25.21
CA VAL A 527 -21.52 20.40 -24.55
C VAL A 527 -22.69 20.13 -25.50
N ALA A 528 -23.00 21.05 -26.43
CA ALA A 528 -24.12 20.89 -27.34
C ALA A 528 -23.81 19.84 -28.43
N GLU A 529 -22.59 19.88 -28.99
CA GLU A 529 -22.13 18.87 -29.95
C GLU A 529 -22.10 17.47 -29.32
N LEU A 530 -21.55 17.34 -28.09
CA LEU A 530 -21.55 16.08 -27.34
C LEU A 530 -22.97 15.58 -27.04
N THR A 531 -23.89 16.47 -26.67
CA THR A 531 -25.29 16.11 -26.39
C THR A 531 -25.95 15.52 -27.62
N ASN A 532 -25.78 16.15 -28.79
CA ASN A 532 -26.36 15.68 -30.04
C ASN A 532 -25.81 14.31 -30.45
N LEU A 533 -24.50 14.12 -30.29
CA LEU A 533 -23.85 12.84 -30.56
C LEU A 533 -24.39 11.72 -29.66
N TYR A 534 -24.43 11.95 -28.35
CA TYR A 534 -24.83 10.92 -27.39
C TYR A 534 -26.32 10.60 -27.39
N THR A 535 -27.18 11.58 -27.65
CA THR A 535 -28.63 11.35 -27.78
C THR A 535 -29.02 10.74 -29.13
N GLY A 536 -28.20 10.93 -30.18
CA GLY A 536 -28.40 10.32 -31.49
C GLY A 536 -27.93 8.85 -31.62
N HIS A 537 -27.11 8.36 -30.69
CA HIS A 537 -26.46 7.04 -30.77
C HIS A 537 -27.15 5.96 -29.93
N HIS A 538 -28.29 5.42 -30.40
CA HIS A 538 -28.98 4.30 -29.73
C HIS A 538 -28.11 3.03 -29.56
N ALA A 539 -27.14 2.81 -30.46
CA ALA A 539 -26.19 1.71 -30.35
C ALA A 539 -25.32 1.78 -29.09
N ARG A 540 -24.94 2.99 -28.65
CA ARG A 540 -24.16 3.21 -27.42
C ARG A 540 -24.97 2.79 -26.19
N VAL A 541 -26.25 3.11 -26.14
CA VAL A 541 -27.15 2.69 -25.06
C VAL A 541 -27.23 1.16 -24.98
N ALA A 542 -27.31 0.47 -26.13
CA ALA A 542 -27.30 -0.99 -26.14
C ALA A 542 -26.00 -1.56 -25.55
N MET A 543 -24.83 -0.96 -25.87
CA MET A 543 -23.56 -1.33 -25.26
C MET A 543 -23.54 -1.09 -23.74
N VAL A 544 -24.11 0.03 -23.27
CA VAL A 544 -24.22 0.33 -21.82
C VAL A 544 -25.03 -0.74 -21.09
N ILE A 545 -26.19 -1.12 -21.64
CA ILE A 545 -27.05 -2.16 -21.06
C ILE A 545 -26.38 -3.54 -21.11
N GLN A 546 -25.67 -3.85 -22.20
CA GLN A 546 -24.93 -5.10 -22.33
C GLN A 546 -23.82 -5.19 -21.28
N ALA A 547 -23.00 -4.13 -21.13
CA ALA A 547 -21.96 -4.06 -20.13
C ALA A 547 -22.50 -4.22 -18.69
N LEU A 548 -23.66 -3.62 -18.39
CA LEU A 548 -24.35 -3.82 -17.11
C LEU A 548 -24.74 -5.29 -16.90
N THR A 549 -25.23 -5.96 -17.94
CA THR A 549 -25.67 -7.36 -17.88
C THR A 549 -24.49 -8.34 -17.72
N ASP A 550 -23.39 -8.05 -18.41
CA ASP A 550 -22.16 -8.85 -18.37
C ASP A 550 -21.46 -8.72 -17.03
N LYS A 551 -21.35 -7.49 -16.51
CA LYS A 551 -20.57 -7.21 -15.31
C LYS A 551 -21.41 -7.40 -14.03
N LEU A 552 -22.69 -7.01 -13.98
CA LEU A 552 -23.49 -7.16 -12.75
C LEU A 552 -24.19 -8.52 -12.66
N ALA A 553 -24.48 -8.97 -11.43
CA ALA A 553 -25.32 -10.16 -11.22
C ALA A 553 -26.75 -9.93 -11.74
N SER A 554 -27.34 -8.78 -11.40
CA SER A 554 -28.64 -8.32 -11.89
C SER A 554 -28.70 -6.79 -11.96
N PRO A 555 -28.96 -6.19 -13.14
CA PRO A 555 -29.18 -4.74 -13.27
C PRO A 555 -30.39 -4.21 -12.47
N ARG A 556 -31.32 -5.07 -12.05
CA ARG A 556 -32.48 -4.69 -11.22
C ARG A 556 -32.19 -4.70 -9.71
N ALA A 557 -31.03 -5.17 -9.30
CA ALA A 557 -30.61 -5.13 -7.89
C ALA A 557 -29.69 -3.93 -7.57
N MET A 558 -29.19 -3.25 -8.62
CA MET A 558 -28.18 -2.21 -8.49
C MET A 558 -28.77 -0.90 -7.93
N ARG A 559 -27.87 -0.10 -7.36
CA ARG A 559 -28.10 1.29 -6.97
C ARG A 559 -27.08 2.16 -7.70
N ALA A 560 -27.43 2.55 -8.92
CA ALA A 560 -26.52 3.20 -9.86
C ALA A 560 -26.67 4.73 -9.89
N VAL A 561 -25.55 5.41 -10.08
CA VAL A 561 -25.51 6.84 -10.47
C VAL A 561 -24.79 6.98 -11.81
N GLY A 562 -25.45 7.64 -12.76
CA GLY A 562 -24.91 7.90 -14.10
C GLY A 562 -24.63 9.38 -14.34
N PHE A 563 -23.39 9.69 -14.72
CA PHE A 563 -22.94 11.05 -14.99
C PHE A 563 -23.04 11.38 -16.47
N CYS A 564 -23.97 12.29 -16.80
CA CYS A 564 -24.30 12.67 -18.18
C CYS A 564 -23.73 14.04 -18.55
N VAL A 565 -23.64 14.29 -19.86
CA VAL A 565 -23.12 15.56 -20.41
C VAL A 565 -24.08 16.74 -20.18
N SER A 566 -25.39 16.51 -20.29
CA SER A 566 -26.40 17.57 -20.24
C SER A 566 -27.74 17.04 -19.73
N ILE A 567 -28.66 17.95 -19.40
CA ILE A 567 -29.99 17.61 -18.85
C ILE A 567 -30.74 16.71 -19.83
N ALA A 568 -30.72 17.08 -21.12
CA ALA A 568 -31.33 16.29 -22.18
C ALA A 568 -30.74 14.87 -22.28
N HIS A 569 -29.42 14.72 -22.09
CA HIS A 569 -28.78 13.41 -22.08
C HIS A 569 -29.19 12.58 -20.84
N ALA A 570 -29.29 13.20 -19.66
CA ALA A 570 -29.74 12.52 -18.44
C ALA A 570 -31.20 12.02 -18.56
N GLU A 571 -32.09 12.86 -19.10
CA GLU A 571 -33.49 12.50 -19.37
C GLU A 571 -33.59 11.38 -20.41
N PHE A 572 -32.80 11.46 -21.48
CA PHE A 572 -32.71 10.42 -22.51
C PHE A 572 -32.28 9.08 -21.90
N MET A 573 -31.22 9.05 -21.09
CA MET A 573 -30.74 7.81 -20.47
C MET A 573 -31.79 7.21 -19.51
N ALA A 574 -32.47 8.04 -18.73
CA ALA A 574 -33.56 7.59 -17.85
C ALA A 574 -34.70 6.94 -18.65
N ASP A 575 -35.14 7.57 -19.74
CA ASP A 575 -36.18 7.00 -20.63
C ASP A 575 -35.72 5.67 -21.25
N GLN A 576 -34.49 5.58 -21.75
CA GLN A 576 -33.98 4.34 -22.34
C GLN A 576 -33.87 3.19 -21.33
N PHE A 577 -33.43 3.46 -20.10
CA PHE A 577 -33.36 2.46 -19.03
C PHE A 577 -34.76 1.95 -18.67
N ASN A 578 -35.73 2.86 -18.54
CA ASN A 578 -37.13 2.50 -18.26
C ASN A 578 -37.73 1.64 -19.37
N ARG A 579 -37.45 1.94 -20.66
CA ARG A 579 -37.89 1.11 -21.81
C ARG A 579 -37.29 -0.30 -21.80
N LYS A 580 -36.11 -0.46 -21.21
CA LYS A 580 -35.46 -1.77 -21.00
C LYS A 580 -35.88 -2.43 -19.68
N GLY A 581 -36.85 -1.85 -18.97
CA GLY A 581 -37.39 -2.40 -17.73
C GLY A 581 -36.45 -2.24 -16.53
N ILE A 582 -35.56 -1.25 -16.54
CA ILE A 582 -34.71 -0.86 -15.42
C ILE A 582 -35.23 0.49 -14.90
N PRO A 583 -35.94 0.53 -13.76
CA PRO A 583 -36.43 1.76 -13.16
C PRO A 583 -35.34 2.82 -12.98
N ALA A 584 -35.50 3.97 -13.64
CA ALA A 584 -34.53 5.06 -13.61
C ALA A 584 -35.18 6.44 -13.61
N VAL A 585 -34.50 7.44 -13.04
CA VAL A 585 -34.95 8.84 -13.01
C VAL A 585 -33.80 9.80 -13.32
N ALA A 586 -34.10 10.93 -13.94
CA ALA A 586 -33.15 12.03 -14.12
C ALA A 586 -33.32 13.05 -12.98
N VAL A 587 -32.21 13.41 -12.32
CA VAL A 587 -32.18 14.42 -11.26
C VAL A 587 -31.19 15.51 -11.66
N THR A 588 -31.72 16.71 -11.91
CA THR A 588 -30.98 17.83 -12.49
C THR A 588 -31.16 19.11 -11.66
N SER A 589 -30.53 20.20 -12.08
CA SER A 589 -30.65 21.49 -11.38
C SER A 589 -32.06 22.09 -11.43
N ALA A 590 -32.91 21.59 -12.33
CA ALA A 590 -34.31 21.96 -12.43
C ALA A 590 -35.25 21.12 -11.53
N THR A 591 -34.75 20.04 -10.92
CA THR A 591 -35.54 19.19 -10.03
C THR A 591 -35.71 19.84 -8.65
N ASP A 592 -36.94 19.91 -8.16
CA ASP A 592 -37.24 20.47 -6.84
C ASP A 592 -36.59 19.64 -5.71
N ARG A 593 -36.32 20.32 -4.58
CA ARG A 593 -35.62 19.71 -3.45
C ARG A 593 -36.35 18.49 -2.89
N SER A 594 -37.68 18.56 -2.76
CA SER A 594 -38.51 17.46 -2.25
C SER A 594 -38.38 16.21 -3.13
N ASP A 595 -38.39 16.41 -4.45
CA ASP A 595 -38.38 15.34 -5.44
C ASP A 595 -36.98 14.72 -5.53
N ARG A 596 -35.93 15.53 -5.39
CA ARG A 596 -34.56 15.05 -5.25
C ARG A 596 -34.39 14.19 -4.01
N GLU A 597 -34.86 14.64 -2.85
CA GLU A 597 -34.81 13.86 -1.61
C GLU A 597 -35.61 12.55 -1.73
N GLN A 598 -36.74 12.59 -2.43
CA GLN A 598 -37.54 11.41 -2.70
C GLN A 598 -36.81 10.41 -3.62
N ALA A 599 -36.23 10.88 -4.72
CA ALA A 599 -35.45 10.04 -5.63
C ALA A 599 -34.26 9.36 -4.92
N LEU A 600 -33.57 10.08 -4.02
CA LEU A 600 -32.47 9.50 -3.23
C LEU A 600 -32.97 8.45 -2.23
N ARG A 601 -34.14 8.66 -1.60
CA ARG A 601 -34.79 7.64 -0.75
C ARG A 601 -35.20 6.42 -1.57
N ASP A 602 -35.81 6.62 -2.72
CA ASP A 602 -36.25 5.55 -3.61
C ASP A 602 -35.07 4.73 -4.16
N LEU A 603 -33.92 5.36 -4.42
CA LEU A 603 -32.69 4.67 -4.78
C LEU A 603 -32.15 3.82 -3.62
N ARG A 604 -32.17 4.36 -2.39
CA ARG A 604 -31.72 3.63 -1.19
C ARG A 604 -32.56 2.37 -0.96
N GLU A 605 -33.88 2.51 -1.11
CA GLU A 605 -34.88 1.44 -0.95
C GLU A 605 -34.99 0.51 -2.19
N ARG A 606 -34.20 0.73 -3.25
CA ARG A 606 -34.26 -0.02 -4.54
C ARG A 606 -35.61 0.04 -5.25
N LYS A 607 -36.44 1.06 -4.99
CA LYS A 607 -37.65 1.36 -5.79
C LYS A 607 -37.29 1.85 -7.18
N ILE A 608 -36.16 2.56 -7.28
CA ILE A 608 -35.47 2.85 -8.54
C ILE A 608 -34.06 2.26 -8.50
N ASN A 609 -33.51 1.95 -9.66
CA ASN A 609 -32.19 1.32 -9.80
C ASN A 609 -31.11 2.27 -10.29
N ALA A 610 -31.48 3.34 -11.02
CA ALA A 610 -30.51 4.30 -11.55
C ALA A 610 -30.99 5.74 -11.40
N VAL A 611 -30.07 6.63 -11.02
CA VAL A 611 -30.27 8.08 -11.10
C VAL A 611 -29.27 8.66 -12.09
N PHE A 612 -29.75 9.36 -13.11
CA PHE A 612 -28.91 10.10 -14.06
C PHE A 612 -28.85 11.57 -13.67
N THR A 613 -27.65 12.15 -13.68
CA THR A 613 -27.45 13.53 -13.26
C THR A 613 -26.43 14.27 -14.14
N VAL A 614 -26.44 15.60 -14.01
CA VAL A 614 -25.49 16.53 -14.61
C VAL A 614 -24.96 17.40 -13.47
N ASP A 615 -23.78 17.06 -12.97
CA ASP A 615 -23.02 17.82 -11.98
C ASP A 615 -23.70 18.08 -10.61
N LEU A 616 -24.97 17.70 -10.42
CA LEU A 616 -25.72 17.95 -9.18
C LEU A 616 -25.21 17.13 -8.00
N PHE A 617 -24.64 15.97 -8.28
CA PHE A 617 -24.10 15.03 -7.29
C PHE A 617 -22.58 15.06 -7.15
N ASN A 618 -21.91 16.05 -7.77
CA ASN A 618 -20.48 16.23 -7.57
C ASN A 618 -20.18 16.55 -6.09
N GLU A 619 -21.06 17.28 -5.41
CA GLU A 619 -20.93 17.69 -4.01
C GLU A 619 -22.24 17.47 -3.22
N GLY A 620 -22.14 17.05 -1.95
CA GLY A 620 -23.24 17.11 -0.98
C GLY A 620 -24.40 16.10 -1.09
N VAL A 621 -24.20 14.93 -1.74
CA VAL A 621 -25.14 13.79 -1.65
C VAL A 621 -24.53 12.65 -0.86
N ASP A 622 -25.28 12.17 0.14
CA ASP A 622 -24.87 11.11 1.06
C ASP A 622 -25.76 9.87 0.89
N VAL A 623 -25.41 9.03 -0.09
CA VAL A 623 -25.99 7.70 -0.26
C VAL A 623 -24.85 6.68 -0.27
N PRO A 624 -24.40 6.21 0.90
CA PRO A 624 -23.32 5.22 0.98
C PRO A 624 -23.64 3.91 0.25
N GLN A 625 -24.92 3.60 0.05
CA GLN A 625 -25.40 2.37 -0.59
C GLN A 625 -25.17 2.32 -2.11
N ILE A 626 -24.70 3.39 -2.76
CA ILE A 626 -24.39 3.37 -4.21
C ILE A 626 -23.33 2.29 -4.47
N ASP A 627 -23.67 1.33 -5.32
CA ASP A 627 -22.83 0.18 -5.68
C ASP A 627 -22.35 0.20 -7.13
N THR A 628 -22.91 1.10 -7.95
CA THR A 628 -22.60 1.19 -9.38
C THR A 628 -22.44 2.65 -9.81
N VAL A 629 -21.34 2.97 -10.49
CA VAL A 629 -21.10 4.30 -11.10
C VAL A 629 -20.93 4.15 -12.61
N LEU A 630 -21.69 4.94 -13.37
CA LEU A 630 -21.63 4.98 -14.83
C LEU A 630 -21.04 6.32 -15.30
N PHE A 631 -19.84 6.28 -15.86
CA PHE A 631 -19.24 7.43 -16.53
C PHE A 631 -19.68 7.42 -18.00
N LEU A 632 -20.70 8.24 -18.31
CA LEU A 632 -21.32 8.31 -19.63
C LEU A 632 -20.87 9.55 -20.42
N ARG A 633 -19.88 10.28 -19.91
CA ARG A 633 -19.31 11.50 -20.50
C ARG A 633 -17.78 11.48 -20.43
N PRO A 634 -17.08 12.21 -21.32
CA PRO A 634 -15.65 12.44 -21.18
C PRO A 634 -15.41 13.38 -19.99
N THR A 635 -15.06 12.82 -18.83
CA THR A 635 -14.68 13.62 -17.66
C THR A 635 -13.19 13.97 -17.75
N GLU A 636 -12.90 15.17 -18.28
CA GLU A 636 -11.53 15.66 -18.47
C GLU A 636 -10.80 15.94 -17.15
N SER A 637 -11.53 16.49 -16.18
CA SER A 637 -10.97 16.88 -14.90
C SER A 637 -10.80 15.67 -13.98
N ALA A 638 -9.55 15.38 -13.61
CA ALA A 638 -9.24 14.36 -12.60
C ALA A 638 -9.95 14.65 -11.26
N THR A 639 -10.07 15.93 -10.91
CA THR A 639 -10.81 16.41 -9.73
C THR A 639 -12.27 15.97 -9.76
N VAL A 640 -12.98 16.30 -10.85
CA VAL A 640 -14.40 15.92 -10.99
C VAL A 640 -14.56 14.40 -11.03
N PHE A 641 -13.67 13.70 -11.72
CA PHE A 641 -13.67 12.24 -11.79
C PHE A 641 -13.53 11.60 -10.41
N LEU A 642 -12.56 12.04 -9.59
CA LEU A 642 -12.36 11.52 -8.24
C LEU A 642 -13.53 11.85 -7.30
N GLN A 643 -14.08 13.06 -7.38
CA GLN A 643 -15.25 13.44 -6.57
C GLN A 643 -16.46 12.55 -6.88
N GLN A 644 -16.69 12.27 -8.17
CA GLN A 644 -17.77 11.40 -8.66
C GLN A 644 -17.57 9.95 -8.21
N LEU A 645 -16.37 9.42 -8.41
CA LEU A 645 -15.99 8.07 -7.99
C LEU A 645 -16.13 7.90 -6.46
N GLY A 646 -15.63 8.88 -5.72
CA GLY A 646 -15.63 8.95 -4.26
C GLY A 646 -16.99 8.84 -3.57
N ARG A 647 -18.09 9.10 -4.29
CA ARG A 647 -19.45 8.88 -3.77
C ARG A 647 -19.80 7.40 -3.65
N GLY A 648 -19.33 6.59 -4.60
CA GLY A 648 -19.55 5.14 -4.61
C GLY A 648 -18.62 4.38 -3.66
N LEU A 649 -17.56 5.01 -3.14
CA LEU A 649 -16.51 4.34 -2.35
C LEU A 649 -16.78 4.28 -0.84
N ARG A 650 -17.91 4.81 -0.34
CA ARG A 650 -18.25 4.77 1.10
C ARG A 650 -18.68 3.38 1.56
N PHE A 651 -18.47 2.99 2.82
CA PHE A 651 -18.97 1.71 3.34
C PHE A 651 -20.50 1.63 3.45
N ALA A 652 -21.06 0.45 3.18
CA ALA A 652 -22.45 0.08 3.42
C ALA A 652 -22.55 -1.45 3.65
N GLU A 653 -23.46 -1.90 4.52
CA GLU A 653 -23.56 -3.32 4.95
C GLU A 653 -23.70 -4.31 3.77
N ASP A 654 -24.44 -3.94 2.72
CA ASP A 654 -24.69 -4.80 1.55
C ASP A 654 -23.76 -4.53 0.35
N LYS A 655 -22.63 -3.83 0.55
CA LYS A 655 -21.79 -3.38 -0.57
C LYS A 655 -20.36 -3.94 -0.50
N PRO A 656 -20.05 -5.02 -1.24
CA PRO A 656 -18.72 -5.64 -1.23
C PRO A 656 -17.68 -4.88 -2.09
N CYS A 657 -18.14 -4.17 -3.12
CA CYS A 657 -17.28 -3.36 -3.99
C CYS A 657 -18.12 -2.31 -4.72
N LEU A 658 -17.47 -1.24 -5.17
CA LEU A 658 -18.04 -0.33 -6.15
C LEU A 658 -17.76 -0.85 -7.57
N THR A 659 -18.79 -1.10 -8.38
CA THR A 659 -18.61 -1.35 -9.82
C THR A 659 -18.60 -0.04 -10.59
N VAL A 660 -17.56 0.20 -11.37
CA VAL A 660 -17.40 1.42 -12.18
C VAL A 660 -17.34 1.01 -13.65
N LEU A 661 -18.28 1.52 -14.45
CA LEU A 661 -18.28 1.35 -15.89
C LEU A 661 -17.94 2.68 -16.55
N ASP A 662 -16.78 2.75 -17.20
CA ASP A 662 -16.29 3.92 -17.91
C ASP A 662 -16.31 3.69 -19.41
N PHE A 663 -17.19 4.42 -20.11
CA PHE A 663 -17.36 4.30 -21.55
C PHE A 663 -16.43 5.29 -22.26
N VAL A 664 -15.35 4.75 -22.83
CA VAL A 664 -14.24 5.52 -23.40
C VAL A 664 -14.31 5.47 -24.92
N GLY A 665 -14.60 6.62 -25.52
CA GLY A 665 -14.46 6.83 -26.96
C GLY A 665 -13.06 7.29 -27.37
N ARG A 666 -12.83 7.45 -28.67
CA ARG A 666 -11.59 8.03 -29.21
C ARG A 666 -11.54 9.52 -28.89
N GLN A 667 -10.75 9.87 -27.88
CA GLN A 667 -10.64 11.24 -27.39
C GLN A 667 -9.81 12.14 -28.32
N ASN A 668 -10.00 13.46 -28.18
CA ASN A 668 -9.11 14.48 -28.70
C ASN A 668 -7.68 14.31 -28.13
N THR A 669 -6.66 14.67 -28.91
CA THR A 669 -5.24 14.56 -28.50
C THR A 669 -4.90 15.38 -27.25
N ASN A 670 -5.69 16.41 -26.92
CA ASN A 670 -5.51 17.23 -25.74
C ASN A 670 -6.08 16.62 -24.45
N PHE A 671 -6.79 15.48 -24.54
CA PHE A 671 -7.32 14.78 -23.37
C PHE A 671 -6.20 14.12 -22.56
N ARG A 672 -6.16 14.38 -21.25
CA ARG A 672 -5.06 13.95 -20.34
C ARG A 672 -5.45 12.72 -19.54
N PHE A 673 -5.30 11.53 -20.15
CA PHE A 673 -5.55 10.26 -19.45
C PHE A 673 -4.57 10.04 -18.31
N ASP A 674 -3.32 10.47 -18.48
CA ASP A 674 -2.27 10.36 -17.48
C ASP A 674 -2.68 10.97 -16.13
N LEU A 675 -3.28 12.16 -16.11
CA LEU A 675 -3.71 12.80 -14.86
C LEU A 675 -4.80 12.00 -14.13
N ARG A 676 -5.76 11.44 -14.88
CA ARG A 676 -6.88 10.66 -14.32
C ARG A 676 -6.39 9.35 -13.71
N TYR A 677 -5.59 8.59 -14.45
CA TYR A 677 -5.11 7.29 -13.98
C TYR A 677 -4.06 7.42 -12.90
N ARG A 678 -3.18 8.45 -12.93
CA ARG A 678 -2.29 8.76 -11.80
C ARG A 678 -3.07 9.13 -10.55
N ALA A 679 -4.15 9.87 -10.68
CA ALA A 679 -5.02 10.21 -9.55
C ALA A 679 -5.76 8.98 -8.98
N LEU A 680 -6.05 7.97 -9.82
CA LEU A 680 -6.68 6.72 -9.43
C LEU A 680 -5.70 5.74 -8.77
N THR A 681 -4.48 5.66 -9.30
CA THR A 681 -3.46 4.65 -8.91
C THR A 681 -2.40 5.18 -7.93
N GLY A 682 -2.26 6.50 -7.80
CA GLY A 682 -1.13 7.08 -7.08
C GLY A 682 0.21 6.94 -7.80
N ASP A 683 0.26 6.26 -8.95
CA ASP A 683 1.51 5.90 -9.61
C ASP A 683 2.18 7.09 -10.33
N SER A 684 3.50 6.98 -10.45
CA SER A 684 4.24 7.81 -11.40
C SER A 684 3.86 7.43 -12.84
N ALA A 685 3.97 8.36 -13.79
CA ALA A 685 3.63 8.07 -15.18
C ALA A 685 4.37 6.84 -15.75
N ARG A 686 5.62 6.61 -15.35
CA ARG A 686 6.41 5.43 -15.76
C ARG A 686 5.92 4.12 -15.16
N GLN A 687 5.52 4.15 -13.90
CA GLN A 687 5.00 2.96 -13.23
C GLN A 687 3.66 2.59 -13.85
N LEU A 688 2.80 3.59 -14.05
CA LEU A 688 1.53 3.44 -14.75
C LEU A 688 1.65 2.87 -16.18
N GLU A 689 2.70 3.23 -16.94
CA GLU A 689 2.95 2.60 -18.26
C GLU A 689 3.19 1.08 -18.14
N ARG A 690 3.94 0.65 -17.12
CA ARG A 690 4.16 -0.77 -16.84
C ARG A 690 2.88 -1.43 -16.37
N ASP A 691 2.17 -0.82 -15.44
CA ASP A 691 0.95 -1.39 -14.87
C ASP A 691 -0.15 -1.55 -15.93
N VAL A 692 -0.33 -0.58 -16.84
CA VAL A 692 -1.26 -0.74 -17.96
C VAL A 692 -0.83 -1.87 -18.91
N THR A 693 0.47 -2.10 -19.06
CA THR A 693 1.00 -3.19 -19.91
C THR A 693 0.81 -4.57 -19.27
N ASP A 694 1.01 -4.65 -17.94
CA ASP A 694 1.01 -5.89 -17.17
C ASP A 694 -0.36 -6.19 -16.52
N GLY A 695 -1.38 -5.36 -16.76
CA GLY A 695 -2.75 -5.58 -16.27
C GLY A 695 -2.99 -5.18 -14.81
N PHE A 696 -2.30 -4.14 -14.34
CA PHE A 696 -2.35 -3.57 -12.99
C PHE A 696 -2.07 -4.58 -11.87
N PRO A 697 -0.84 -5.14 -11.79
CA PRO A 697 -0.50 -6.20 -10.84
C PRO A 697 -0.46 -5.74 -9.37
N THR A 698 -0.30 -4.44 -9.10
CA THR A 698 -0.01 -3.87 -7.78
C THR A 698 -1.16 -3.05 -7.18
N LEU A 699 -2.41 -3.34 -7.55
CA LEU A 699 -3.58 -2.64 -7.00
C LEU A 699 -3.81 -2.96 -5.50
N PRO A 700 -4.45 -2.06 -4.73
CA PRO A 700 -4.88 -2.32 -3.37
C PRO A 700 -5.80 -3.53 -3.34
N ALA A 701 -5.79 -4.24 -2.21
CA ALA A 701 -6.62 -5.42 -1.99
C ALA A 701 -8.08 -5.14 -2.44
N GLY A 702 -8.58 -5.97 -3.37
CA GLY A 702 -9.95 -5.89 -3.87
C GLY A 702 -10.25 -4.87 -4.93
N CYS A 703 -9.29 -4.01 -5.24
CA CYS A 703 -9.40 -3.13 -6.39
C CYS A 703 -9.01 -3.92 -7.64
N HIS A 704 -9.76 -3.70 -8.72
CA HIS A 704 -9.50 -4.31 -10.01
C HIS A 704 -9.68 -3.27 -11.10
N ILE A 705 -8.74 -3.18 -12.03
CA ILE A 705 -8.85 -2.33 -13.21
C ILE A 705 -8.71 -3.22 -14.44
N ASP A 706 -9.79 -3.28 -15.22
CA ASP A 706 -9.88 -4.01 -16.48
C ASP A 706 -10.11 -2.99 -17.60
N LEU A 707 -9.12 -2.85 -18.47
CA LEU A 707 -9.18 -1.97 -19.62
C LEU A 707 -9.24 -2.81 -20.90
N ASP A 708 -10.30 -2.60 -21.69
CA ASP A 708 -10.40 -3.24 -23.00
C ASP A 708 -9.16 -2.91 -23.86
N ARG A 709 -8.80 -3.80 -24.79
CA ARG A 709 -7.57 -3.75 -25.57
C ARG A 709 -7.39 -2.42 -26.30
N GLU A 710 -8.47 -1.86 -26.84
CA GLU A 710 -8.41 -0.57 -27.53
C GLU A 710 -8.26 0.62 -26.55
N VAL A 711 -8.89 0.54 -25.36
CA VAL A 711 -8.70 1.55 -24.30
C VAL A 711 -7.26 1.53 -23.79
N SER A 712 -6.71 0.34 -23.54
CA SER A 712 -5.32 0.16 -23.12
C SER A 712 -4.32 0.80 -24.10
N LYS A 713 -4.53 0.64 -25.41
CA LYS A 713 -3.70 1.29 -26.44
C LYS A 713 -3.78 2.82 -26.37
N LEU A 714 -4.99 3.37 -26.29
CA LEU A 714 -5.21 4.83 -26.20
C LEU A 714 -4.53 5.43 -24.98
N VAL A 715 -4.62 4.75 -23.82
CA VAL A 715 -3.98 5.18 -22.58
C VAL A 715 -2.44 5.10 -22.70
N LEU A 716 -1.89 4.01 -23.23
CA LEU A 716 -0.43 3.85 -23.42
C LEU A 716 0.17 4.89 -24.36
N GLU A 717 -0.52 5.23 -25.45
CA GLU A 717 -0.06 6.27 -26.39
C GLU A 717 0.02 7.64 -25.70
N ASN A 718 -0.98 7.98 -24.88
CA ASN A 718 -1.00 9.22 -24.10
C ASN A 718 0.10 9.25 -23.02
N LEU A 719 0.32 8.13 -22.31
CA LEU A 719 1.35 8.00 -21.28
C LEU A 719 2.77 8.15 -21.86
N LYS A 720 3.05 7.50 -23.01
CA LYS A 720 4.36 7.61 -23.68
C LYS A 720 4.68 9.04 -24.11
N GLN A 721 3.68 9.82 -24.49
CA GLN A 721 3.85 11.25 -24.77
C GLN A 721 4.16 12.05 -23.49
N ALA A 722 3.54 11.72 -22.37
CA ALA A 722 3.75 12.38 -21.07
C ALA A 722 5.11 12.04 -20.41
N ILE A 723 5.58 10.80 -20.53
CA ILE A 723 6.81 10.27 -19.88
C ILE A 723 8.10 10.77 -20.54
N GLY A 724 8.03 11.35 -21.74
CA GLY A 724 9.16 11.80 -22.57
C GLY A 724 10.05 12.91 -21.97
N GLN A 725 9.90 13.29 -20.69
CA GLN A 725 10.80 14.22 -20.02
C GLN A 725 12.16 13.57 -19.70
N ASN A 726 13.07 13.71 -20.66
CA ASN A 726 14.45 13.27 -20.58
C ASN A 726 15.33 14.33 -19.86
N LYS A 727 16.60 14.05 -19.54
CA LYS A 727 17.56 15.05 -18.98
C LYS A 727 17.49 16.41 -19.73
N ARG A 728 17.23 16.36 -21.03
CA ARG A 728 17.01 17.53 -21.91
C ARG A 728 15.81 18.40 -21.52
N ALA A 729 14.72 17.82 -21.03
CA ALA A 729 13.54 18.56 -20.58
C ALA A 729 13.84 19.35 -19.30
N ILE A 730 14.46 18.71 -18.30
CA ILE A 730 14.89 19.39 -17.06
C ILE A 730 15.86 20.53 -17.38
N VAL A 731 16.82 20.29 -18.29
CA VAL A 731 17.75 21.33 -18.75
C VAL A 731 17.04 22.48 -19.48
N ALA A 732 15.95 22.19 -20.21
CA ALA A 732 15.13 23.22 -20.85
C ALA A 732 14.34 24.05 -19.83
N GLU A 733 13.76 23.42 -18.81
CA GLU A 733 13.08 24.11 -17.70
C GLU A 733 14.03 24.98 -16.88
N ILE A 734 15.24 24.50 -16.59
CA ILE A 734 16.26 25.32 -15.92
C ILE A 734 16.64 26.53 -16.78
N ARG A 735 16.64 26.37 -18.11
CA ARG A 735 16.93 27.49 -19.02
C ARG A 735 15.80 28.51 -19.06
N SER A 736 14.53 28.10 -18.97
CA SER A 736 13.39 29.03 -18.89
C SER A 736 13.31 29.73 -17.52
N LEU A 737 13.76 29.07 -16.45
CA LEU A 737 13.72 29.56 -15.06
C LEU A 737 15.12 29.91 -14.51
N ALA A 738 16.00 30.45 -15.34
CA ALA A 738 17.44 30.59 -15.05
C ALA A 738 17.79 31.38 -13.77
N GLU A 739 16.94 32.34 -13.36
CA GLU A 739 17.17 33.22 -12.21
C GLU A 739 16.68 32.61 -10.88
N LYS A 740 15.93 31.50 -10.92
CA LYS A 740 15.34 30.88 -9.74
C LYS A 740 16.36 30.08 -8.93
N ARG A 741 16.20 30.10 -7.61
CA ARG A 741 16.90 29.20 -6.67
C ARG A 741 16.27 27.80 -6.73
N LEU A 742 16.95 26.80 -6.18
CA LEU A 742 16.52 25.40 -6.21
C LEU A 742 15.10 25.22 -5.66
N ILE A 743 14.80 25.80 -4.50
CA ILE A 743 13.47 25.64 -3.88
C ILE A 743 12.36 26.18 -4.78
N GLU A 744 12.54 27.37 -5.35
CA GLU A 744 11.57 28.00 -6.26
C GLU A 744 11.42 27.20 -7.56
N PHE A 745 12.51 26.62 -8.07
CA PHE A 745 12.50 25.77 -9.25
C PHE A 745 11.72 24.47 -9.02
N LEU A 746 11.93 23.81 -7.88
CA LEU A 746 11.20 22.57 -7.53
C LEU A 746 9.71 22.87 -7.36
N ASP A 747 9.37 23.97 -6.69
CA ASP A 747 7.98 24.40 -6.49
C ASP A 747 7.28 24.73 -7.82
N GLU A 748 7.93 25.43 -8.76
CA GLU A 748 7.31 25.79 -10.05
C GLU A 748 7.20 24.61 -11.02
N THR A 749 8.17 23.68 -11.01
CA THR A 749 8.22 22.58 -11.98
C THR A 749 7.59 21.28 -11.48
N GLN A 750 7.37 21.16 -10.17
CA GLN A 750 6.92 19.93 -9.50
C GLN A 750 7.86 18.73 -9.78
N ILE A 751 9.13 19.01 -10.08
CA ILE A 751 10.18 18.00 -10.19
C ILE A 751 10.66 17.66 -8.78
N GLU A 752 10.83 16.38 -8.49
CA GLU A 752 11.38 15.93 -7.22
C GLU A 752 12.89 16.22 -7.10
N LEU A 753 13.35 16.59 -5.91
CA LEU A 753 14.76 16.87 -5.65
C LEU A 753 15.66 15.69 -6.04
N GLU A 754 15.22 14.47 -5.73
CA GLU A 754 15.92 13.21 -5.99
C GLU A 754 16.14 12.98 -7.50
N ASP A 755 15.22 13.47 -8.34
CA ASP A 755 15.37 13.38 -9.80
C ASP A 755 16.56 14.18 -10.31
N LEU A 756 16.94 15.28 -9.66
CA LEU A 756 18.11 16.06 -10.05
C LEU A 756 19.43 15.29 -9.84
N TYR A 757 19.44 14.35 -8.89
CA TYR A 757 20.63 13.57 -8.50
C TYR A 757 20.63 12.14 -9.07
N ARG A 758 19.60 11.75 -9.82
CA ARG A 758 19.48 10.41 -10.40
C ARG A 758 20.57 10.13 -11.46
N GLY A 759 21.28 9.02 -11.30
CA GLY A 759 22.27 8.54 -12.28
C GLY A 759 23.46 9.50 -12.44
N SER A 760 23.84 9.82 -13.68
CA SER A 760 25.00 10.68 -13.96
C SER A 760 24.63 12.14 -14.26
N ARG A 761 23.53 12.64 -13.70
CA ARG A 761 23.00 14.00 -13.98
C ARG A 761 23.85 15.12 -13.40
N GLY A 762 24.64 14.84 -12.36
CA GLY A 762 25.60 15.79 -11.78
C GLY A 762 25.00 16.78 -10.78
N GLY A 763 23.76 16.55 -10.33
CA GLY A 763 23.07 17.39 -9.35
C GLY A 763 22.55 18.71 -9.93
N TRP A 764 22.10 19.59 -9.06
CA TRP A 764 21.54 20.90 -9.42
C TRP A 764 22.54 21.76 -10.20
N VAL A 765 23.76 21.90 -9.70
CA VAL A 765 24.83 22.66 -10.36
C VAL A 765 25.22 22.03 -11.71
N GLY A 766 25.28 20.70 -11.79
CA GLY A 766 25.58 20.01 -13.05
C GLY A 766 24.53 20.30 -14.12
N LEU A 767 23.25 20.26 -13.76
CA LEU A 767 22.14 20.58 -14.66
C LEU A 767 22.09 22.07 -15.04
N ARG A 768 22.41 22.99 -14.11
CA ARG A 768 22.55 24.43 -14.42
C ARG A 768 23.70 24.72 -15.38
N ARG A 769 24.80 23.97 -15.29
CA ARG A 769 25.92 24.06 -16.26
C ARG A 769 25.49 23.56 -17.63
N ASP A 770 24.79 22.43 -17.70
CA ASP A 770 24.23 21.89 -18.96
C ASP A 770 23.20 22.84 -19.60
N ALA A 771 22.48 23.63 -18.79
CA ALA A 771 21.55 24.66 -19.25
C ALA A 771 22.24 25.95 -19.74
N GLY A 772 23.52 26.15 -19.39
CA GLY A 772 24.29 27.36 -19.67
C GLY A 772 24.07 28.51 -18.68
N VAL A 773 23.41 28.22 -17.54
CA VAL A 773 23.09 29.20 -16.49
C VAL A 773 24.26 29.36 -15.51
N GLU A 774 24.84 28.25 -15.08
CA GLU A 774 26.05 28.25 -14.25
C GLU A 774 27.30 28.27 -15.13
N LYS A 775 28.14 29.29 -14.95
CA LYS A 775 29.34 29.54 -15.78
C LYS A 775 30.65 29.19 -15.07
N ARG A 776 30.63 28.97 -13.75
CA ARG A 776 31.80 28.61 -12.95
C ARG A 776 32.19 27.17 -13.23
N ILE A 777 33.36 27.01 -13.86
CA ILE A 777 33.94 25.72 -14.22
C ILE A 777 34.72 25.18 -13.01
N PRO A 778 34.52 23.91 -12.60
CA PRO A 778 35.26 23.33 -11.50
C PRO A 778 36.74 23.19 -11.85
N SER A 779 37.62 23.47 -10.90
CA SER A 779 39.07 23.29 -11.04
C SER A 779 39.47 21.82 -11.19
N ASP A 780 38.74 20.92 -10.54
CA ASP A 780 38.86 19.46 -10.67
C ASP A 780 37.50 18.83 -10.98
N PRO A 781 37.27 18.36 -12.23
CA PRO A 781 36.01 17.72 -12.62
C PRO A 781 35.72 16.38 -11.93
N VAL A 782 36.75 15.64 -11.52
CA VAL A 782 36.59 14.36 -10.81
C VAL A 782 36.11 14.63 -9.39
N ASP A 783 36.73 15.61 -8.73
CA ASP A 783 36.35 16.09 -7.42
C ASP A 783 34.91 16.64 -7.42
N ASP A 784 34.55 17.49 -8.39
CA ASP A 784 33.21 18.05 -8.53
C ASP A 784 32.14 16.96 -8.65
N LYS A 785 32.40 15.89 -9.42
CA LYS A 785 31.49 14.76 -9.57
C LYS A 785 31.35 13.97 -8.27
N ALA A 786 32.44 13.81 -7.51
CA ALA A 786 32.42 13.15 -6.21
C ALA A 786 31.60 13.97 -5.20
N LEU A 787 31.77 15.30 -5.17
CA LEU A 787 30.97 16.21 -4.33
C LEU A 787 29.49 16.16 -4.70
N ALA A 788 29.15 16.21 -5.99
CA ALA A 788 27.76 16.05 -6.46
C ALA A 788 27.12 14.74 -5.98
N SER A 789 27.88 13.64 -6.02
CA SER A 789 27.42 12.33 -5.56
C SER A 789 27.24 12.31 -4.04
N SER A 790 28.10 13.01 -3.29
CA SER A 790 27.94 13.12 -1.83
C SER A 790 26.70 13.92 -1.43
N ILE A 791 26.40 14.99 -2.17
CA ILE A 791 25.17 15.77 -2.01
C ILE A 791 23.94 14.90 -2.24
N GLY A 792 23.94 14.09 -3.29
CA GLY A 792 22.86 13.12 -3.53
C GLY A 792 22.68 12.09 -2.40
N ARG A 793 23.73 11.78 -1.64
CA ARG A 793 23.66 10.91 -0.45
C ARG A 793 23.20 11.61 0.82
N MET A 794 23.03 12.93 0.80
CA MET A 794 22.58 13.75 1.94
C MET A 794 21.10 14.14 1.84
N LEU A 795 20.40 13.73 0.78
CA LEU A 795 19.01 14.12 0.54
C LEU A 795 18.03 13.52 1.56
N HIS A 796 18.43 12.48 2.31
CA HIS A 796 17.61 11.88 3.36
C HIS A 796 17.61 12.68 4.67
N ILE A 797 18.51 13.65 4.85
CA ILE A 797 18.68 14.33 6.15
C ILE A 797 17.39 15.08 6.53
N ASP A 798 16.80 14.67 7.63
CA ASP A 798 15.56 15.20 8.23
C ASP A 798 15.74 15.55 9.73
N ASP A 799 16.99 15.73 10.16
CA ASP A 799 17.38 16.13 11.51
C ASP A 799 17.63 17.65 11.56
N PRO A 800 16.81 18.44 12.31
CA PRO A 800 16.93 19.89 12.37
C PRO A 800 18.28 20.40 12.91
N GLU A 801 18.89 19.68 13.86
CA GLU A 801 20.20 20.06 14.42
C GLU A 801 21.29 19.89 13.35
N ARG A 802 21.25 18.78 12.61
CA ARG A 802 22.20 18.54 11.51
C ARG A 802 22.05 19.55 10.39
N ILE A 803 20.82 19.86 9.97
CA ILE A 803 20.55 20.83 8.91
C ILE A 803 21.11 22.19 9.30
N THR A 804 20.79 22.67 10.52
CA THR A 804 21.28 23.96 11.04
C THR A 804 22.81 23.96 11.14
N PHE A 805 23.40 22.89 11.64
CA PHE A 805 24.86 22.78 11.77
C PHE A 805 25.58 22.81 10.41
N ILE A 806 25.03 22.14 9.39
CA ILE A 806 25.55 22.20 8.02
C ILE A 806 25.43 23.63 7.49
N GLN A 807 24.30 24.31 7.69
CA GLN A 807 24.12 25.71 7.28
C GLN A 807 25.16 26.63 7.92
N ASP A 808 25.39 26.51 9.23
CA ASP A 808 26.38 27.32 9.95
C ASP A 808 27.80 27.11 9.42
N ILE A 809 28.19 25.85 9.19
CA ILE A 809 29.51 25.50 8.64
C ILE A 809 29.69 26.09 7.25
N PHE A 810 28.74 25.85 6.34
CA PHE A 810 28.88 26.25 4.94
C PHE A 810 28.57 27.73 4.70
N SER A 811 28.00 28.45 5.68
CA SER A 811 27.88 29.92 5.64
C SER A 811 29.18 30.64 6.00
N SER A 812 30.08 29.99 6.77
CA SER A 812 31.37 30.58 7.19
C SER A 812 32.31 30.86 6.01
N GLU A 813 33.02 31.99 6.02
CA GLU A 813 34.02 32.32 4.99
C GLU A 813 35.18 31.30 4.93
N LYS A 814 35.49 30.64 6.05
CA LYS A 814 36.62 29.71 6.19
C LYS A 814 36.18 28.30 6.56
N PRO A 815 36.90 27.26 6.12
CA PRO A 815 36.61 25.89 6.50
C PRO A 815 36.71 25.67 8.01
N PRO A 816 35.91 24.76 8.58
CA PRO A 816 35.89 24.50 10.02
C PRO A 816 37.21 23.89 10.51
N GLN A 817 37.62 24.25 11.74
CA GLN A 817 38.75 23.64 12.44
C GLN A 817 38.27 22.84 13.64
N VAL A 818 38.62 21.55 13.73
CA VAL A 818 38.09 20.58 14.70
C VAL A 818 38.35 21.01 16.15
N ASN A 819 39.46 21.68 16.41
CA ASN A 819 39.86 22.11 17.76
C ASN A 819 38.86 23.07 18.42
N GLY A 820 38.06 23.80 17.64
CA GLY A 820 37.07 24.77 18.14
C GLY A 820 35.71 24.18 18.52
N PHE A 821 35.47 22.89 18.24
CA PHE A 821 34.19 22.24 18.46
C PHE A 821 34.16 21.40 19.73
N ASP A 822 33.01 21.38 20.42
CA ASP A 822 32.76 20.49 21.55
C ASP A 822 32.61 19.02 21.12
N ALA A 823 32.40 18.11 22.08
CA ALA A 823 32.30 16.68 21.79
C ALA A 823 31.12 16.35 20.85
N ARG A 824 29.96 16.99 21.04
CA ARG A 824 28.75 16.75 20.24
C ARG A 824 28.91 17.29 18.82
N GLN A 825 29.45 18.49 18.68
CA GLN A 825 29.76 19.11 17.40
C GLN A 825 30.84 18.36 16.62
N ARG A 826 31.83 17.76 17.29
CA ARG A 826 32.79 16.87 16.64
C ARG A 826 32.13 15.61 16.08
N ARG A 827 31.13 15.05 16.75
CA ARG A 827 30.33 13.94 16.21
C ARG A 827 29.49 14.39 15.00
N LEU A 828 28.87 15.56 15.05
CA LEU A 828 28.15 16.14 13.89
C LEU A 828 29.08 16.34 12.68
N LEU A 829 30.30 16.84 12.89
CA LEU A 829 31.33 16.93 11.86
C LEU A 829 31.72 15.55 11.31
N ALA A 830 31.85 14.55 12.19
CA ALA A 830 32.18 13.19 11.78
C ALA A 830 31.07 12.58 10.90
N MET A 831 29.81 12.84 11.22
CA MET A 831 28.66 12.44 10.40
C MET A 831 28.71 13.11 9.02
N LEU A 832 28.94 14.43 8.96
CA LEU A 832 29.08 15.16 7.70
C LEU A 832 30.22 14.60 6.83
N HIS A 833 31.38 14.32 7.43
CA HIS A 833 32.48 13.64 6.75
C HIS A 833 32.07 12.28 6.19
N ALA A 834 31.31 11.48 6.95
CA ALA A 834 30.84 10.17 6.49
C ALA A 834 29.90 10.29 5.26
N SER A 835 29.02 11.30 5.22
CA SER A 835 28.16 11.57 4.06
C SER A 835 28.98 11.99 2.82
N ILE A 836 30.07 12.74 3.03
CA ILE A 836 31.00 13.17 1.98
C ILE A 836 31.85 12.01 1.45
N ASP A 837 32.55 11.30 2.32
CA ASP A 837 33.35 10.12 1.97
C ASP A 837 33.66 9.24 3.19
N SER A 838 32.78 8.30 3.48
CA SER A 838 32.95 7.29 4.53
C SER A 838 34.09 6.30 4.30
N SER A 839 34.77 6.32 3.14
CA SER A 839 35.96 5.48 2.90
C SER A 839 37.23 6.03 3.56
N GLN A 840 37.26 7.34 3.83
CA GLN A 840 38.40 8.01 4.45
C GLN A 840 38.27 7.99 5.98
N PRO A 841 39.38 7.87 6.72
CA PRO A 841 39.35 7.95 8.17
C PRO A 841 38.93 9.34 8.67
N LEU A 842 38.41 9.41 9.89
CA LEU A 842 38.04 10.69 10.55
C LEU A 842 39.22 11.68 10.67
N SER A 843 40.47 11.22 10.62
CA SER A 843 41.64 12.11 10.56
C SER A 843 41.69 13.01 9.32
N SER A 844 40.95 12.66 8.26
CA SER A 844 40.88 13.42 7.00
C SER A 844 39.67 14.36 6.93
N LEU A 845 38.91 14.49 8.01
CA LEU A 845 37.66 15.24 8.08
C LEU A 845 37.81 16.72 7.68
N GLU A 846 38.81 17.42 8.22
CA GLU A 846 39.05 18.84 7.89
C GLU A 846 39.34 19.01 6.40
N HIS A 847 40.17 18.13 5.84
CA HIS A 847 40.51 18.15 4.42
C HIS A 847 39.29 17.88 3.55
N ASN A 848 38.48 16.87 3.88
CA ASN A 848 37.32 16.49 3.10
C ASN A 848 36.24 17.58 3.07
N ILE A 849 35.98 18.22 4.21
CA ILE A 849 35.01 19.32 4.29
C ILE A 849 35.56 20.56 3.57
N ALA A 850 36.86 20.85 3.67
CA ALA A 850 37.48 21.99 3.02
C ALA A 850 37.39 21.97 1.48
N ARG A 851 37.18 20.81 0.84
CA ARG A 851 37.01 20.68 -0.62
C ARG A 851 35.91 21.59 -1.18
N PHE A 852 34.84 21.81 -0.42
CA PHE A 852 33.75 22.71 -0.82
C PHE A 852 34.18 24.18 -0.93
N TRP A 853 35.17 24.64 -0.16
CA TRP A 853 35.71 26.00 -0.31
C TRP A 853 36.53 26.16 -1.60
N GLY A 854 37.05 25.06 -2.16
CA GLY A 854 37.64 25.02 -3.49
C GLY A 854 36.62 24.98 -4.63
N ASN A 855 35.33 24.74 -4.33
CA ASN A 855 34.26 24.62 -5.30
C ASN A 855 33.01 25.43 -4.86
N PRO A 856 33.04 26.77 -5.01
CA PRO A 856 32.00 27.66 -4.49
C PRO A 856 30.60 27.35 -5.01
N ALA A 857 30.45 26.86 -6.24
CA ALA A 857 29.14 26.46 -6.77
C ALA A 857 28.54 25.27 -5.99
N ARG A 858 29.34 24.27 -5.61
CA ARG A 858 28.88 23.12 -4.79
C ARG A 858 28.62 23.50 -3.35
N ARG A 859 29.35 24.50 -2.83
CA ARG A 859 29.10 25.07 -1.50
C ARG A 859 27.75 25.80 -1.45
N GLU A 860 27.45 26.63 -2.45
CA GLU A 860 26.14 27.27 -2.61
C GLU A 860 25.02 26.24 -2.78
N GLU A 861 25.26 25.18 -3.57
CA GLU A 861 24.32 24.07 -3.76
C GLU A 861 23.95 23.36 -2.45
N ILE A 862 24.92 23.12 -1.55
CA ILE A 862 24.62 22.56 -0.22
C ILE A 862 23.70 23.48 0.58
N LEU A 863 23.94 24.80 0.56
CA LEU A 863 23.09 25.74 1.28
C LEU A 863 21.66 25.73 0.72
N GLU A 864 21.51 25.77 -0.60
CA GLU A 864 20.19 25.64 -1.26
C GLU A 864 19.49 24.31 -0.91
N ILE A 865 20.24 23.22 -0.81
CA ILE A 865 19.66 21.91 -0.44
C ILE A 865 19.25 21.87 1.01
N THR A 866 20.06 22.39 1.93
CA THR A 866 19.68 22.43 3.35
C THR A 866 18.43 23.25 3.59
N GLU A 867 18.20 24.29 2.79
CA GLU A 867 16.96 25.06 2.79
C GLU A 867 15.77 24.23 2.30
N VAL A 868 15.94 23.48 1.20
CA VAL A 868 14.90 22.55 0.70
C VAL A 868 14.61 21.45 1.72
N LEU A 869 15.65 20.86 2.33
CA LEU A 869 15.50 19.82 3.34
C LEU A 869 14.80 20.34 4.61
N SER A 870 15.16 21.55 5.06
CA SER A 870 14.46 22.23 6.15
C SER A 870 12.98 22.40 5.83
N ALA A 871 12.63 22.86 4.62
CA ALA A 871 11.25 23.02 4.17
C ALA A 871 10.47 21.69 3.95
N ARG A 872 11.17 20.55 3.94
CA ARG A 872 10.60 19.19 3.80
C ARG A 872 10.39 18.47 5.14
N LEU A 873 10.85 19.04 6.26
CA LEU A 873 10.66 18.46 7.59
C LEU A 873 9.15 18.33 7.88
N HIS A 874 8.67 17.12 8.09
CA HIS A 874 7.25 16.82 8.35
C HIS A 874 7.05 16.05 9.66
N ARG A 875 8.14 15.72 10.36
CA ARG A 875 8.13 14.97 11.61
C ARG A 875 8.89 15.74 12.68
N ILE A 876 8.34 15.75 13.90
CA ILE A 876 9.07 16.21 15.09
C ILE A 876 10.06 15.12 15.49
N THR A 877 11.34 15.47 15.50
CA THR A 877 12.44 14.57 15.86
C THR A 877 13.07 15.05 17.17
N PRO A 878 12.70 14.50 18.34
CA PRO A 878 13.24 14.96 19.61
C PRO A 878 14.67 14.44 19.85
N ALA A 879 15.54 15.30 20.38
CA ALA A 879 16.90 14.92 20.77
C ALA A 879 16.90 13.92 21.95
N LEU A 880 17.82 12.97 21.94
CA LEU A 880 18.04 12.07 23.09
C LEU A 880 18.54 12.85 24.31
N THR A 881 17.81 12.77 25.41
CA THR A 881 18.17 13.40 26.70
C THR A 881 19.25 12.63 27.47
N GLU A 882 19.37 11.32 27.27
CA GLU A 882 20.23 10.44 28.09
C GLU A 882 21.70 10.38 27.62
N ALA A 883 22.01 10.77 26.37
CA ALA A 883 23.35 10.73 25.79
C ALA A 883 23.73 12.05 25.11
N MET A 884 24.03 13.06 25.93
CA MET A 884 24.22 14.46 25.50
C MET A 884 25.28 14.68 24.40
N HIS A 885 26.28 13.81 24.24
CA HIS A 885 27.32 13.93 23.20
C HIS A 885 27.00 13.17 21.90
N ILE A 886 25.97 12.31 21.86
CA ILE A 886 25.56 11.57 20.65
C ILE A 886 24.48 12.39 19.94
N PRO A 887 24.76 12.97 18.76
CA PRO A 887 23.85 13.88 18.07
C PRO A 887 22.85 13.11 17.20
N LEU A 888 22.07 12.22 17.83
CA LEU A 888 20.98 11.50 17.17
C LEU A 888 19.64 11.91 17.79
N HIS A 889 18.67 12.16 16.91
CA HIS A 889 17.31 12.51 17.26
C HIS A 889 16.40 11.32 16.98
N LEU A 890 15.48 11.07 17.90
CA LEU A 890 14.45 10.05 17.73
C LEU A 890 13.67 10.33 16.45
N HIS A 891 13.43 9.28 15.69
CA HIS A 891 12.63 9.29 14.46
C HIS A 891 13.21 10.06 13.28
N ALA A 892 14.40 10.63 13.39
CA ALA A 892 15.18 11.10 12.25
C ALA A 892 15.83 9.91 11.51
N THR A 893 16.21 10.14 10.27
CA THR A 893 16.81 9.17 9.38
C THR A 893 18.31 9.39 9.18
N TYR A 894 19.02 8.27 9.12
CA TYR A 894 20.47 8.26 9.06
C TYR A 894 20.95 7.11 8.18
N THR A 895 22.01 7.32 7.41
CA THR A 895 22.72 6.20 6.80
C THR A 895 23.47 5.43 7.87
N LYS A 896 23.74 4.15 7.61
CA LYS A 896 24.56 3.32 8.50
C LYS A 896 25.91 3.97 8.84
N ASP A 897 26.54 4.60 7.84
CA ASP A 897 27.86 5.21 8.01
C ASP A 897 27.80 6.46 8.91
N GLU A 898 26.73 7.25 8.80
CA GLU A 898 26.47 8.39 9.70
C GLU A 898 26.22 7.93 11.14
N ILE A 899 25.43 6.87 11.34
CA ILE A 899 25.15 6.32 12.68
C ILE A 899 26.46 5.88 13.34
N LEU A 900 27.29 5.11 12.62
CA LEU A 900 28.58 4.65 13.15
C LEU A 900 29.53 5.81 13.46
N ALA A 901 29.51 6.88 12.64
CA ALA A 901 30.28 8.09 12.90
C ALA A 901 29.78 8.87 14.12
N ALA A 902 28.46 8.90 14.36
CA ALA A 902 27.85 9.51 15.55
C ALA A 902 28.31 8.82 16.85
N TYR A 903 28.51 7.50 16.81
CA TYR A 903 29.11 6.71 17.90
C TYR A 903 30.65 6.64 17.86
N GLY A 904 31.29 7.39 16.94
CA GLY A 904 32.75 7.58 16.95
C GLY A 904 33.61 6.57 16.21
N MET A 905 33.03 5.75 15.34
CA MET A 905 33.81 4.81 14.55
C MET A 905 34.71 5.52 13.52
N GLU A 906 36.01 5.20 13.50
CA GLU A 906 36.95 5.85 12.58
C GLU A 906 36.74 5.50 11.09
N LYS A 907 36.29 4.29 10.76
CA LYS A 907 36.12 3.79 9.38
C LYS A 907 34.77 3.07 9.17
N PRO A 908 33.64 3.81 9.14
CA PRO A 908 32.29 3.23 9.05
C PRO A 908 32.08 2.27 7.88
N ARG A 909 32.59 2.63 6.68
CA ARG A 909 32.36 1.89 5.44
C ARG A 909 32.91 0.46 5.43
N SER A 910 33.91 0.18 6.28
CA SER A 910 34.56 -1.14 6.34
C SER A 910 33.69 -2.22 6.99
N TRP A 911 32.58 -1.84 7.63
CA TRP A 911 31.75 -2.74 8.41
C TRP A 911 30.47 -3.17 7.67
N MET A 912 30.24 -4.48 7.58
CA MET A 912 29.07 -5.09 6.95
C MET A 912 28.51 -6.20 7.84
N ALA A 913 27.69 -5.84 8.83
CA ALA A 913 26.86 -6.80 9.59
C ALA A 913 25.55 -6.10 10.03
N GLY A 914 24.64 -6.86 10.66
CA GLY A 914 23.34 -6.35 11.12
C GLY A 914 23.35 -5.77 12.54
N VAL A 915 24.33 -6.15 13.38
CA VAL A 915 24.43 -5.63 14.77
C VAL A 915 25.88 -5.29 15.10
N ARG A 916 26.11 -4.11 15.68
CA ARG A 916 27.43 -3.63 16.10
C ARG A 916 27.48 -3.30 17.58
N TRP A 917 28.42 -3.93 18.30
CA TRP A 917 28.82 -3.50 19.64
C TRP A 917 29.81 -2.32 19.56
N MET A 918 29.48 -1.24 20.27
CA MET A 918 30.30 -0.03 20.44
C MET A 918 30.84 0.00 21.88
N PRO A 919 32.07 -0.49 22.13
CA PRO A 919 32.59 -0.66 23.49
C PRO A 919 32.78 0.66 24.23
N ASP A 920 33.21 1.72 23.53
CA ASP A 920 33.49 3.03 24.13
C ASP A 920 32.21 3.73 24.64
N GLU A 921 31.08 3.45 23.98
CA GLU A 921 29.76 4.02 24.30
C GLU A 921 28.85 3.00 25.03
N GLN A 922 29.35 1.79 25.30
CA GLN A 922 28.61 0.64 25.85
C GLN A 922 27.25 0.39 25.17
N ALA A 923 27.19 0.51 23.84
CA ALA A 923 25.95 0.45 23.08
C ALA A 923 25.96 -0.66 22.03
N ASP A 924 24.89 -1.45 21.93
CA ASP A 924 24.63 -2.31 20.76
C ASP A 924 23.71 -1.57 19.76
N LEU A 925 24.14 -1.49 18.51
CA LEU A 925 23.42 -0.82 17.41
C LEU A 925 22.81 -1.88 16.49
N PHE A 926 21.48 -1.94 16.41
CA PHE A 926 20.74 -2.90 15.62
C PHE A 926 20.27 -2.24 14.32
N PHE A 927 20.69 -2.79 13.17
CA PHE A 927 20.32 -2.30 11.85
C PHE A 927 19.38 -3.29 11.17
N VAL A 928 18.08 -3.00 11.20
CA VAL A 928 17.03 -3.89 10.71
C VAL A 928 16.46 -3.38 9.38
N THR A 929 16.36 -4.28 8.40
CA THR A 929 15.66 -4.04 7.13
C THR A 929 14.45 -4.96 7.09
N ILE A 930 13.25 -4.40 6.95
CA ILE A 930 12.00 -5.15 7.03
C ILE A 930 11.75 -5.91 5.71
N ASN A 931 11.74 -5.18 4.59
CA ASN A 931 11.56 -5.77 3.27
C ASN A 931 12.91 -6.26 2.74
N LYS A 932 13.17 -7.55 2.94
CA LYS A 932 14.32 -8.27 2.37
C LYS A 932 13.96 -8.78 0.97
N THR A 933 13.52 -7.88 0.08
CA THR A 933 13.19 -8.18 -1.32
C THR A 933 14.47 -8.33 -2.15
N GLU A 934 15.14 -9.47 -1.98
CA GLU A 934 15.90 -10.05 -3.08
C GLU A 934 15.01 -11.11 -3.71
N GLN A 935 14.85 -11.08 -5.04
CA GLN A 935 13.89 -11.84 -5.87
C GLN A 935 13.91 -13.38 -5.71
N HIS A 936 14.63 -13.93 -4.73
CA HIS A 936 14.82 -15.35 -4.49
C HIS A 936 14.97 -15.75 -3.00
N PHE A 937 14.41 -15.00 -2.04
CA PHE A 937 14.40 -15.46 -0.64
C PHE A 937 13.11 -16.19 -0.24
N SER A 938 13.29 -17.29 0.50
CA SER A 938 12.21 -18.17 0.97
C SER A 938 11.19 -17.43 1.84
N PRO A 939 9.88 -17.75 1.76
CA PRO A 939 8.84 -17.26 2.67
C PRO A 939 9.21 -17.41 4.17
N GLN A 940 10.06 -18.38 4.52
CA GLN A 940 10.49 -18.64 5.90
C GLN A 940 11.39 -17.54 6.49
N THR A 941 12.01 -16.70 5.66
CA THR A 941 12.87 -15.58 6.11
C THR A 941 12.13 -14.25 6.26
N MET A 942 10.89 -14.15 5.77
CA MET A 942 10.13 -12.90 5.67
C MET A 942 9.48 -12.46 7.00
N TYR A 943 9.41 -13.32 8.02
CA TYR A 943 8.61 -13.09 9.24
C TYR A 943 9.41 -12.91 10.55
N ARG A 944 10.74 -12.74 10.48
CA ARG A 944 11.61 -12.82 11.66
C ARG A 944 11.74 -11.51 12.45
N ASP A 945 11.98 -10.39 11.75
CA ASP A 945 12.18 -9.08 12.38
C ASP A 945 10.95 -8.19 12.13
N ARG A 946 10.26 -7.76 13.19
CA ARG A 946 8.98 -7.03 13.06
C ARG A 946 8.60 -6.21 14.29
N ALA A 947 7.86 -5.13 14.09
CA ALA A 947 7.12 -4.47 15.15
C ALA A 947 5.86 -5.27 15.51
N VAL A 948 5.69 -5.62 16.79
CA VAL A 948 4.50 -6.29 17.33
C VAL A 948 3.44 -5.25 17.71
N SER A 949 3.87 -4.14 18.30
CA SER A 949 3.06 -2.97 18.64
C SER A 949 3.91 -1.70 18.48
N PRO A 950 3.35 -0.48 18.63
CA PRO A 950 4.16 0.75 18.64
C PRO A 950 5.26 0.76 19.70
N THR A 951 5.20 -0.11 20.72
CA THR A 951 6.18 -0.18 21.83
C THR A 951 6.90 -1.52 21.93
N GLU A 952 6.67 -2.46 21.01
CA GLU A 952 7.23 -3.80 21.08
C GLU A 952 7.79 -4.24 19.72
N PHE A 953 9.00 -4.80 19.72
CA PHE A 953 9.73 -5.23 18.54
C PHE A 953 10.29 -6.65 18.73
N GLN A 954 10.03 -7.52 17.77
CA GLN A 954 10.54 -8.89 17.72
C GLN A 954 11.76 -8.93 16.78
N TRP A 955 12.85 -9.57 17.22
CA TRP A 955 14.11 -9.63 16.47
C TRP A 955 14.83 -10.97 16.64
N ASP A 956 15.42 -11.48 15.55
CA ASP A 956 16.20 -12.71 15.55
C ASP A 956 17.72 -12.46 15.57
N SER A 957 18.43 -13.18 16.44
CA SER A 957 19.89 -13.12 16.49
C SER A 957 20.59 -13.86 15.34
N GLN A 958 21.90 -13.69 15.20
CA GLN A 958 22.68 -14.45 14.22
C GLN A 958 22.70 -15.95 14.58
N HIS A 959 22.79 -16.84 13.58
CA HIS A 959 22.73 -18.30 13.75
C HIS A 959 23.78 -18.89 14.71
N THR A 960 24.86 -18.15 15.00
CA THR A 960 25.91 -18.54 15.95
C THR A 960 25.67 -18.06 17.39
N THR A 961 24.71 -17.16 17.61
CA THR A 961 24.49 -16.48 18.89
C THR A 961 23.61 -17.33 19.79
N ALA A 962 24.24 -18.03 20.73
CA ALA A 962 23.56 -18.80 21.77
C ALA A 962 23.23 -17.97 23.02
N GLU A 963 22.25 -18.40 23.82
CA GLU A 963 21.91 -17.79 25.12
C GLU A 963 23.16 -17.70 26.02
N THR A 964 23.98 -18.76 26.04
CA THR A 964 25.20 -18.83 26.85
C THR A 964 26.39 -18.07 26.25
N SER A 965 26.27 -17.53 25.03
CA SER A 965 27.35 -16.78 24.39
C SER A 965 27.55 -15.41 25.06
N ALA A 966 28.75 -14.84 24.95
CA ALA A 966 29.04 -13.51 25.49
C ALA A 966 28.10 -12.42 24.93
N THR A 967 27.72 -12.55 23.65
CA THR A 967 26.77 -11.68 22.95
C THR A 967 25.34 -11.88 23.45
N GLY A 968 24.84 -13.12 23.51
CA GLY A 968 23.50 -13.41 24.03
C GLY A 968 23.32 -12.91 25.47
N GLN A 969 24.31 -13.16 26.34
CA GLN A 969 24.30 -12.66 27.71
C GLN A 969 24.34 -11.13 27.82
N ARG A 970 24.89 -10.42 26.82
CA ARG A 970 24.89 -8.95 26.78
C ARG A 970 23.51 -8.41 26.45
N TYR A 971 22.80 -9.00 25.50
CA TYR A 971 21.42 -8.63 25.18
C TYR A 971 20.47 -8.85 26.36
N ILE A 972 20.49 -10.05 26.94
CA ILE A 972 19.60 -10.45 28.03
C ILE A 972 19.83 -9.59 29.28
N ASN A 973 21.09 -9.31 29.63
CA ASN A 973 21.45 -8.61 30.87
C ASN A 973 21.91 -7.16 30.63
N HIS A 974 21.49 -6.51 29.53
CA HIS A 974 22.02 -5.19 29.13
C HIS A 974 21.84 -4.13 30.22
N VAL A 975 20.68 -4.06 30.89
CA VAL A 975 20.42 -3.12 32.00
C VAL A 975 21.39 -3.34 33.16
N ALA A 976 21.55 -4.59 33.61
CA ALA A 976 22.45 -4.94 34.71
C ALA A 976 23.92 -4.67 34.36
N ARG A 977 24.26 -4.72 33.07
CA ARG A 977 25.60 -4.43 32.53
C ARG A 977 25.82 -2.95 32.19
N GLN A 978 24.84 -2.08 32.44
CA GLN A 978 24.89 -0.65 32.10
C GLN A 978 25.13 -0.38 30.61
N SER A 979 24.72 -1.30 29.74
CA SER A 979 24.80 -1.15 28.29
C SER A 979 23.43 -0.86 27.69
N THR A 980 23.37 -0.07 26.63
CA THR A 980 22.13 0.26 25.91
C THR A 980 22.00 -0.51 24.60
N VAL A 981 20.77 -0.70 24.13
CA VAL A 981 20.47 -1.34 22.84
C VAL A 981 19.64 -0.38 22.02
N HIS A 982 20.08 -0.06 20.81
CA HIS A 982 19.48 0.97 19.96
C HIS A 982 18.99 0.38 18.65
N LEU A 983 17.74 0.70 18.27
CA LEU A 983 17.12 0.18 17.06
C LEU A 983 17.12 1.21 15.93
N PHE A 984 17.62 0.80 14.77
CA PHE A 984 17.59 1.54 13.51
C PHE A 984 16.86 0.67 12.48
N ILE A 985 15.71 1.16 11.98
CA ILE A 985 14.82 0.41 11.09
C ILE A 985 14.75 1.10 9.74
N ARG A 986 14.68 0.32 8.66
CA ARG A 986 14.29 0.81 7.34
C ARG A 986 13.37 -0.18 6.65
N GLU A 987 12.60 0.33 5.69
CA GLU A 987 11.73 -0.49 4.87
C GLU A 987 12.55 -1.34 3.90
N ASN A 988 13.25 -0.71 2.93
CA ASN A 988 13.94 -1.44 1.86
C ASN A 988 15.46 -1.33 1.95
N LYS A 989 16.15 -2.25 1.26
CA LYS A 989 17.61 -2.21 1.11
C LYS A 989 18.02 -1.02 0.24
N GLY A 990 18.78 -0.10 0.82
CA GLY A 990 19.26 1.11 0.14
C GLY A 990 18.75 2.38 0.79
N ASP A 991 17.63 2.28 1.52
CA ASP A 991 17.04 3.40 2.25
C ASP A 991 17.91 3.76 3.47
N ALA A 992 17.76 5.01 3.93
CA ALA A 992 18.25 5.46 5.22
C ALA A 992 17.46 4.78 6.35
N TYR A 993 18.10 4.63 7.51
CA TYR A 993 17.48 4.05 8.69
C TYR A 993 16.83 5.12 9.57
N THR A 994 15.57 4.94 9.91
CA THR A 994 14.89 5.68 10.96
C THR A 994 15.34 5.19 12.33
N TYR A 995 15.75 6.11 13.21
CA TYR A 995 16.12 5.77 14.58
C TYR A 995 14.87 5.61 15.46
N ALA A 996 14.60 4.38 15.90
CA ALA A 996 13.44 4.04 16.73
C ALA A 996 13.67 4.25 18.24
N GLY A 997 14.91 4.51 18.65
CA GLY A 997 15.26 4.74 20.05
C GLY A 997 15.87 3.53 20.76
N PRO A 998 16.11 3.67 22.07
CA PRO A 998 16.60 2.57 22.90
C PRO A 998 15.51 1.53 23.19
N MET A 999 15.95 0.30 23.41
CA MET A 999 15.12 -0.88 23.66
C MET A 999 15.53 -1.61 24.94
N HIS A 1000 14.56 -2.29 25.54
CA HIS A 1000 14.71 -3.11 26.74
C HIS A 1000 14.26 -4.55 26.48
N TYR A 1001 15.15 -5.50 26.77
CA TYR A 1001 14.87 -6.93 26.72
C TYR A 1001 13.66 -7.31 27.59
N GLN A 1002 12.74 -8.13 27.05
CA GLN A 1002 11.61 -8.70 27.78
C GLN A 1002 11.77 -10.21 27.97
N ASP A 1003 11.77 -10.98 26.89
CA ASP A 1003 11.95 -12.42 26.87
C ASP A 1003 12.57 -12.91 25.54
N HIS A 1004 12.84 -14.21 25.44
CA HIS A 1004 13.26 -14.84 24.19
C HIS A 1004 12.86 -16.32 24.10
N GLU A 1005 12.82 -16.83 22.87
CA GLU A 1005 12.68 -18.25 22.56
C GLU A 1005 13.84 -18.74 21.67
N GLY A 1006 14.07 -20.06 21.64
CA GLY A 1006 15.14 -20.67 20.83
C GLY A 1006 16.54 -20.52 21.43
N GLU A 1007 17.51 -21.28 20.89
CA GLU A 1007 18.91 -21.22 21.32
C GLU A 1007 19.83 -20.68 20.21
N ARG A 1008 19.62 -21.08 18.94
CA ARG A 1008 20.45 -20.69 17.78
C ARG A 1008 19.61 -20.62 16.50
N PRO A 1009 19.04 -19.46 16.13
CA PRO A 1009 19.17 -18.15 16.78
C PRO A 1009 18.29 -17.97 18.04
N LEU A 1010 18.49 -16.84 18.73
CA LEU A 1010 17.60 -16.34 19.79
C LEU A 1010 16.53 -15.46 19.14
N HIS A 1011 15.26 -15.77 19.40
CA HIS A 1011 14.08 -14.99 19.00
C HIS A 1011 13.72 -14.06 20.17
N ILE A 1012 14.10 -12.78 20.14
CA ILE A 1012 14.02 -11.87 21.29
C ILE A 1012 12.86 -10.88 21.13
N HIS A 1013 12.07 -10.71 22.19
CA HIS A 1013 11.09 -9.64 22.33
C HIS A 1013 11.69 -8.42 23.07
N TRP A 1014 11.62 -7.27 22.42
CA TRP A 1014 12.13 -5.99 22.92
C TRP A 1014 11.00 -5.00 23.16
N LYS A 1015 11.05 -4.29 24.30
CA LYS A 1015 10.21 -3.13 24.59
C LYS A 1015 10.94 -1.85 24.21
N LEU A 1016 10.36 -1.04 23.33
CA LEU A 1016 10.86 0.28 22.97
C LEU A 1016 10.59 1.29 24.10
N ALA A 1017 11.55 2.19 24.33
CA ALA A 1017 11.37 3.26 25.31
C ALA A 1017 10.42 4.36 24.82
N ASN A 1018 10.26 4.51 23.51
CA ASN A 1018 9.40 5.50 22.86
C ASN A 1018 8.54 4.82 21.81
N ASP A 1019 7.33 5.34 21.59
CA ASP A 1019 6.43 4.84 20.55
C ASP A 1019 7.05 5.02 19.16
N LEU A 1020 6.92 4.01 18.30
CA LEU A 1020 7.21 4.16 16.89
C LEU A 1020 6.24 5.18 16.26
N PRO A 1021 6.75 6.08 15.38
CA PRO A 1021 5.90 6.89 14.52
C PRO A 1021 4.94 6.00 13.74
N ALA A 1022 3.73 6.48 13.50
CA ALA A 1022 2.68 5.67 12.88
C ALA A 1022 3.07 5.16 11.48
N ASP A 1023 3.76 5.98 10.68
CA ASP A 1023 4.26 5.60 9.37
C ASP A 1023 5.38 4.54 9.43
N VAL A 1024 6.25 4.62 10.44
CA VAL A 1024 7.32 3.64 10.70
C VAL A 1024 6.76 2.32 11.19
N PHE A 1025 5.82 2.37 12.15
CA PHE A 1025 5.13 1.19 12.66
C PHE A 1025 4.40 0.45 11.53
N ARG A 1026 3.78 1.19 10.61
CA ARG A 1026 3.02 0.65 9.48
C ARG A 1026 3.87 -0.29 8.61
N TYR A 1027 5.06 0.15 8.17
CA TYR A 1027 5.91 -0.72 7.36
C TYR A 1027 6.69 -1.74 8.21
N ALA A 1028 6.95 -1.46 9.50
CA ALA A 1028 7.73 -2.35 10.36
C ALA A 1028 6.91 -3.51 10.95
N LYS A 1029 5.58 -3.38 11.02
CA LYS A 1029 4.70 -4.44 11.49
C LYS A 1029 4.67 -5.59 10.47
N VAL A 1030 4.57 -6.84 10.92
CA VAL A 1030 4.13 -7.92 10.01
C VAL A 1030 2.73 -7.58 9.54
N THR A 1031 2.61 -7.34 8.24
CA THR A 1031 1.36 -7.50 7.50
C THR A 1031 0.92 -8.96 7.61
N ALA A 1032 0.30 -9.29 8.73
CA ALA A 1032 -1.00 -9.95 8.64
C ALA A 1032 -1.94 -8.81 8.26
N GLY A 1033 -2.14 -8.62 6.95
CA GLY A 1033 -3.06 -7.66 6.32
C GLY A 1033 -3.45 -6.46 7.16
#